data_AF-B8LQ00-F1
#
_entry.id   AF-B8LQ00-F1
#
_cell.length_a   1.000
_cell.length_b   1.000
_cell.length_c   1.000
_cell.angle_alpha   90.00
_cell.angle_beta   90.00
_cell.angle_gamma   90.00
#
_symmetry.space_group_name_H-M   'P 1'
#
loop_
_entity.id
_entity.type
_entity.pdbx_description
1 polymer ?
#
loop_
_entity_poly.entity_id
_entity_poly.type
_entity_poly.pdbx_seq_one_letter_code
_entity_poly.pdbx_strand_id
1 'polypeptide(L)'
;MAEYHTFQREVAMCPPSTMLSVEDATHIVLSITKCLEPVTVQLHEALGLILAMDLHAPDPLPPYPASVKDGFAVVAADGPGDYPVIAESRAGNDAVGVTVYSGTVAYITTGGPVPEGADAVVQVEDTQQIEENPEGMKRIRILTGAYKGQDIRPVGYDIQKGAVVLKSGERIGAAEIGLLATIGVVMVKVYPIPTIAVLSTGDELVDPASNSLGRGQIRDTNRAMLLAAATQQQCKILDLGIACDDKEELEAMLDKAISAGVDVLLSSGGVSMGDKDFVKHLLEKRGTIYFNRVCMKPGKPITFATINVASTATRPEKKILAFGLPGNPVSCLVCFHLMAIPVIRCLAGWRDPRLRRVQARISEPRTLDPLRSEYHRAIIHWEQDNGSGYPGFVAVSTGHQVSSRLLSMKSANALLELPAGNKILPAGTMVLALLISDVSSMPVFQTSVSMEHVLSGQGASAKYENIFNNSQEEHIDTSVKVAILTVSDTVASGAGPDRSGPRAVSVINSMSEKLGGARVVATEVVHDTVDHIRGALQRWSDHDKVDLILTTGGTGFAPRDVNPEATKPLLDKEAPGLVQFMLQESLKVTKTAVLSRAAAGIRGSTLIINMPGNPNAVAECLEALMPALPHALRQLRGDKKEKHPRHVPHGDSKPADVWEASYMMASKESRDCSCTH
;
A
#
# COMPACT_ATOMS: atom_id res chain seq x y z
N MET A 1 8.40 -19.15 -29.48
CA MET A 1 9.78 -19.66 -29.36
C MET A 1 10.46 -19.73 -30.74
N ALA A 2 10.41 -18.65 -31.53
CA ALA A 2 11.01 -18.61 -32.86
C ALA A 2 11.31 -17.16 -33.28
N GLU A 3 12.16 -16.47 -32.52
CA GLU A 3 12.86 -15.24 -32.97
C GLU A 3 13.99 -14.77 -32.03
N TYR A 4 14.45 -15.60 -31.09
CA TYR A 4 15.57 -15.28 -30.18
C TYR A 4 16.71 -16.31 -30.19
N HIS A 5 16.74 -17.19 -31.19
CA HIS A 5 17.90 -18.04 -31.44
C HIS A 5 18.55 -17.60 -32.74
N THR A 6 19.68 -16.90 -32.62
CA THR A 6 20.94 -17.07 -33.36
C THR A 6 21.70 -15.75 -33.27
N PHE A 7 22.58 -15.61 -32.27
CA PHE A 7 23.82 -14.81 -32.29
C PHE A 7 24.51 -15.01 -30.93
N GLN A 8 25.02 -16.23 -30.68
CA GLN A 8 26.11 -16.39 -29.70
C GLN A 8 27.35 -15.76 -30.31
N ARG A 9 27.50 -14.44 -30.20
CA ARG A 9 28.84 -13.85 -30.19
C ARG A 9 29.52 -14.39 -28.94
N GLU A 10 30.66 -15.04 -29.10
CA GLU A 10 31.58 -15.25 -27.97
C GLU A 10 31.66 -13.94 -27.18
N VAL A 11 31.55 -14.02 -25.86
CA VAL A 11 31.75 -12.87 -24.96
C VAL A 11 33.22 -12.48 -25.09
N ALA A 12 33.54 -11.71 -26.13
CA ALA A 12 34.85 -11.15 -26.32
C ALA A 12 35.10 -10.23 -25.12
N MET A 13 36.06 -10.60 -24.28
CA MET A 13 36.49 -9.77 -23.16
C MET A 13 36.94 -8.42 -23.73
N CYS A 14 36.13 -7.38 -23.57
CA CYS A 14 36.54 -6.03 -23.91
C CYS A 14 37.62 -5.61 -22.89
N PRO A 15 38.74 -5.03 -23.33
CA PRO A 15 39.71 -4.45 -22.42
C PRO A 15 38.99 -3.45 -21.50
N PRO A 16 39.28 -3.42 -20.18
CA PRO A 16 38.64 -2.51 -19.22
C PRO A 16 38.75 -1.03 -19.58
N SER A 17 39.63 -0.66 -20.51
CA SER A 17 39.84 0.70 -21.02
C SER A 17 38.83 1.14 -22.09
N THR A 18 38.06 0.22 -22.66
CA THR A 18 37.13 0.49 -23.77
C THR A 18 35.80 1.03 -23.24
N MET A 19 35.31 2.15 -23.80
CA MET A 19 34.04 2.75 -23.37
C MET A 19 32.88 2.05 -24.07
N LEU A 20 32.08 1.27 -23.33
CA LEU A 20 30.98 0.48 -23.88
C LEU A 20 29.71 1.31 -24.09
N SER A 21 28.86 0.94 -25.05
CA SER A 21 27.49 1.47 -25.07
C SER A 21 26.67 0.89 -23.90
N VAL A 22 25.54 1.53 -23.56
CA VAL A 22 24.64 0.98 -22.53
C VAL A 22 24.04 -0.36 -22.96
N GLU A 23 23.74 -0.53 -24.25
CA GLU A 23 23.19 -1.79 -24.76
C GLU A 23 24.22 -2.92 -24.63
N ASP A 24 25.48 -2.69 -25.00
CA ASP A 24 26.56 -3.68 -24.85
C ASP A 24 26.80 -4.03 -23.38
N ALA A 25 26.84 -3.02 -22.50
CA ALA A 25 27.01 -3.23 -21.07
C ALA A 25 25.84 -4.03 -20.46
N THR A 26 24.60 -3.71 -20.84
CA THR A 26 23.40 -4.44 -20.40
C THR A 26 23.42 -5.89 -20.92
N HIS A 27 23.82 -6.09 -22.17
CA HIS A 27 23.95 -7.42 -22.77
C HIS A 27 24.99 -8.27 -22.03
N ILE A 28 26.16 -7.72 -21.74
CA ILE A 28 27.21 -8.39 -20.95
C ILE A 28 26.65 -8.81 -19.59
N VAL A 29 26.06 -7.87 -18.86
CA VAL A 29 25.49 -8.10 -17.53
C VAL A 29 24.44 -9.23 -17.55
N LEU A 30 23.51 -9.21 -18.50
CA LEU A 30 22.48 -10.25 -18.63
C LEU A 30 23.05 -11.61 -19.09
N SER A 31 24.06 -11.63 -19.95
CA SER A 31 24.69 -12.88 -20.41
C SER A 31 25.43 -13.65 -19.31
N ILE A 32 25.90 -12.93 -18.28
CA ILE A 32 26.61 -13.49 -17.12
C ILE A 32 25.64 -13.90 -16.00
N THR A 33 24.47 -13.27 -15.96
CA THR A 33 23.45 -13.51 -14.95
C THR A 33 22.68 -14.79 -15.25
N LYS A 34 22.49 -15.64 -14.24
CA LYS A 34 21.64 -16.83 -14.32
C LYS A 34 20.50 -16.70 -13.31
N CYS A 35 19.33 -17.25 -13.63
CA CYS A 35 18.24 -17.33 -12.66
C CYS A 35 18.69 -18.07 -11.40
N LEU A 36 18.15 -17.67 -10.25
CA LEU A 36 18.34 -18.41 -9.01
C LEU A 36 17.64 -19.76 -9.09
N GLU A 37 18.08 -20.69 -8.24
CA GLU A 37 17.42 -21.98 -8.13
C GLU A 37 15.98 -21.80 -7.61
N PRO A 38 14.97 -22.41 -8.26
CA PRO A 38 13.58 -22.28 -7.82
C PRO A 38 13.36 -22.84 -6.41
N VAL A 39 12.47 -22.18 -5.67
CA VAL A 39 12.02 -22.58 -4.34
C VAL A 39 10.52 -22.86 -4.35
N THR A 40 10.04 -23.61 -3.35
CA THR A 40 8.61 -23.84 -3.15
C THR A 40 8.11 -22.96 -2.01
N VAL A 41 7.07 -22.17 -2.25
CA VAL A 41 6.47 -21.24 -1.29
C VAL A 41 4.98 -21.50 -1.14
N GLN A 42 4.37 -20.95 -0.09
CA GLN A 42 2.91 -21.00 0.06
C GLN A 42 2.22 -20.11 -0.98
N LEU A 43 0.96 -20.42 -1.32
CA LEU A 43 0.20 -19.69 -2.33
C LEU A 43 0.25 -18.16 -2.15
N HIS A 44 0.01 -17.66 -0.94
CA HIS A 44 -0.02 -16.21 -0.68
C HIS A 44 1.37 -15.55 -0.76
N GLU A 45 2.45 -16.30 -0.50
CA GLU A 45 3.84 -15.85 -0.64
C GLU A 45 4.29 -15.81 -2.10
N ALA A 46 3.55 -16.44 -3.01
CA ALA A 46 3.85 -16.47 -4.44
C ALA A 46 3.54 -15.14 -5.16
N LEU A 47 2.78 -14.23 -4.53
CA LEU A 47 2.38 -12.96 -5.13
C LEU A 47 3.60 -12.12 -5.54
N GLY A 48 3.65 -11.72 -6.80
CA GLY A 48 4.72 -10.90 -7.38
C GLY A 48 5.92 -11.71 -7.89
N LEU A 49 6.05 -12.98 -7.52
CA LEU A 49 7.13 -13.88 -7.95
C LEU A 49 6.89 -14.45 -9.35
N ILE A 50 7.93 -15.05 -9.92
CA ILE A 50 7.86 -15.68 -11.24
C ILE A 50 7.72 -17.19 -11.08
N LEU A 51 6.74 -17.77 -11.75
CA LEU A 51 6.49 -19.21 -11.76
C LEU A 51 7.65 -19.97 -12.42
N ALA A 52 8.09 -21.09 -11.85
CA ALA A 52 9.26 -21.82 -12.34
C ALA A 52 8.93 -23.08 -13.15
N MET A 53 7.66 -23.45 -13.25
CA MET A 53 7.19 -24.61 -14.03
C MET A 53 5.77 -24.40 -14.53
N ASP A 54 5.41 -25.06 -15.63
CA ASP A 54 4.04 -25.05 -16.14
C ASP A 54 3.12 -25.77 -15.15
N LEU A 55 1.90 -25.24 -15.00
CA LEU A 55 0.88 -25.82 -14.12
C LEU A 55 -0.33 -26.25 -14.93
N HIS A 56 -0.76 -27.48 -14.69
CA HIS A 56 -1.86 -28.11 -15.39
C HIS A 56 -3.07 -28.25 -14.49
N ALA A 57 -4.28 -28.08 -15.04
CA ALA A 57 -5.52 -28.30 -14.31
C ALA A 57 -5.74 -29.80 -14.04
N PRO A 58 -5.86 -30.25 -12.78
CA PRO A 58 -6.14 -31.65 -12.47
C PRO A 58 -7.58 -32.04 -12.84
N ASP A 59 -8.49 -31.07 -12.78
CA ASP A 59 -9.92 -31.20 -13.00
C ASP A 59 -10.43 -30.08 -13.93
N PRO A 60 -11.54 -30.30 -14.64
CA PRO A 60 -12.14 -29.26 -15.46
C PRO A 60 -12.85 -28.18 -14.63
N LEU A 61 -13.01 -26.99 -15.19
CA LEU A 61 -13.84 -25.91 -14.65
C LEU A 61 -14.89 -25.47 -15.71
N PRO A 62 -16.19 -25.50 -15.38
CA PRO A 62 -16.77 -26.16 -14.21
C PRO A 62 -16.58 -27.69 -14.28
N PRO A 63 -16.57 -28.40 -13.14
CA PRO A 63 -16.40 -29.86 -13.11
C PRO A 63 -17.67 -30.65 -13.45
N TYR A 64 -18.81 -29.98 -13.52
CA TYR A 64 -20.13 -30.49 -13.90
C TYR A 64 -20.81 -29.46 -14.82
N PRO A 65 -21.83 -29.83 -15.61
CA PRO A 65 -22.62 -28.85 -16.36
C PRO A 65 -23.29 -27.87 -15.39
N ALA A 66 -22.98 -26.59 -15.49
CA ALA A 66 -23.40 -25.59 -14.51
C ALA A 66 -24.31 -24.54 -15.15
N SER A 67 -25.33 -24.08 -14.41
CA SER A 67 -26.17 -22.98 -14.89
C SER A 67 -25.38 -21.66 -14.95
N VAL A 68 -25.62 -20.89 -16.01
CA VAL A 68 -25.15 -19.49 -16.16
C VAL A 68 -26.08 -18.51 -15.44
N LYS A 69 -27.34 -18.91 -15.19
CA LYS A 69 -28.41 -18.03 -14.69
C LYS A 69 -29.13 -18.63 -13.49
N ASP A 70 -29.79 -17.77 -12.73
CA ASP A 70 -30.86 -18.19 -11.83
C ASP A 70 -32.14 -18.38 -12.65
N GLY A 71 -32.85 -19.49 -12.45
CA GLY A 71 -34.01 -19.83 -13.27
C GLY A 71 -34.43 -21.28 -13.16
N PHE A 72 -34.76 -21.89 -14.29
CA PHE A 72 -35.29 -23.26 -14.36
C PHE A 72 -34.57 -24.08 -15.43
N ALA A 73 -34.05 -25.24 -15.03
CA ALA A 73 -33.53 -26.26 -15.92
C ALA A 73 -34.71 -26.99 -16.58
N VAL A 74 -34.73 -26.99 -17.90
CA VAL A 74 -35.85 -27.43 -18.74
C VAL A 74 -35.38 -28.46 -19.78
N VAL A 75 -36.32 -29.19 -20.36
CA VAL A 75 -36.13 -29.84 -21.67
C VAL A 75 -36.52 -28.83 -22.75
N ALA A 76 -35.56 -28.37 -23.54
CA ALA A 76 -35.75 -27.28 -24.50
C ALA A 76 -36.89 -27.54 -25.50
N ALA A 77 -37.12 -28.81 -25.85
CA ALA A 77 -38.17 -29.23 -26.79
C ALA A 77 -39.61 -29.01 -26.26
N ASP A 78 -39.81 -28.86 -24.95
CA ASP A 78 -41.14 -28.66 -24.37
C ASP A 78 -41.72 -27.26 -24.68
N GLY A 79 -40.85 -26.25 -24.79
CA GLY A 79 -41.25 -24.87 -25.12
C GLY A 79 -41.98 -24.12 -23.99
N PRO A 80 -42.61 -22.96 -24.29
CA PRO A 80 -43.38 -22.20 -23.31
C PRO A 80 -44.58 -22.99 -22.77
N GLY A 81 -44.83 -22.92 -21.45
CA GLY A 81 -45.89 -23.69 -20.80
C GLY A 81 -45.83 -23.70 -19.28
N ASP A 82 -46.78 -24.41 -18.65
CA ASP A 82 -46.91 -24.50 -17.19
C ASP A 82 -46.40 -25.86 -16.70
N TYR A 83 -45.28 -25.87 -15.96
CA TYR A 83 -44.60 -27.08 -15.56
C TYR A 83 -44.55 -27.25 -14.02
N PRO A 84 -44.65 -28.49 -13.50
CA PRO A 84 -44.30 -28.78 -12.13
C PRO A 84 -42.79 -28.67 -11.91
N VAL A 85 -42.41 -28.12 -10.76
CA VAL A 85 -41.02 -28.02 -10.31
C VAL A 85 -40.71 -29.27 -9.47
N ILE A 86 -39.93 -30.19 -10.03
CA ILE A 86 -39.69 -31.52 -9.43
C ILE A 86 -38.44 -31.59 -8.56
N ALA A 87 -37.55 -30.59 -8.67
CA ALA A 87 -36.35 -30.47 -7.87
C ALA A 87 -35.88 -29.02 -7.79
N GLU A 88 -34.95 -28.77 -6.87
CA GLU A 88 -34.21 -27.52 -6.75
C GLU A 88 -32.71 -27.87 -6.74
N SER A 89 -31.90 -27.21 -7.55
CA SER A 89 -30.46 -27.45 -7.70
C SER A 89 -29.67 -26.15 -7.50
N ARG A 90 -29.02 -26.00 -6.35
CA ARG A 90 -28.25 -24.79 -6.03
C ARG A 90 -26.76 -25.05 -5.96
N ALA A 91 -26.36 -26.07 -5.22
CA ALA A 91 -24.97 -26.46 -5.04
C ALA A 91 -24.84 -27.88 -4.50
N GLY A 92 -23.61 -28.40 -4.45
CA GLY A 92 -23.33 -29.68 -3.80
C GLY A 92 -24.10 -30.85 -4.43
N ASN A 93 -24.83 -31.59 -3.59
CA ASN A 93 -25.56 -32.81 -3.97
C ASN A 93 -27.05 -32.53 -4.30
N ASP A 94 -27.43 -31.29 -4.50
CA ASP A 94 -28.81 -30.95 -4.84
C ASP A 94 -29.23 -31.64 -6.16
N ALA A 95 -30.47 -32.12 -6.20
CA ALA A 95 -31.06 -32.86 -7.33
C ALA A 95 -30.30 -34.12 -7.78
N VAL A 96 -29.35 -34.64 -6.99
CA VAL A 96 -28.69 -35.92 -7.30
C VAL A 96 -29.72 -37.06 -7.31
N GLY A 97 -29.70 -37.85 -8.39
CA GLY A 97 -30.65 -38.94 -8.60
C GLY A 97 -32.03 -38.49 -9.09
N VAL A 98 -32.23 -37.20 -9.35
CA VAL A 98 -33.45 -36.68 -9.99
C VAL A 98 -33.18 -36.42 -11.48
N THR A 99 -34.02 -36.98 -12.34
CA THR A 99 -33.98 -36.73 -13.78
C THR A 99 -35.14 -35.81 -14.16
N VAL A 100 -34.84 -34.66 -14.76
CA VAL A 100 -35.82 -33.79 -15.43
C VAL A 100 -36.25 -34.46 -16.72
N TYR A 101 -37.55 -34.75 -16.83
CA TYR A 101 -38.15 -35.36 -18.02
C TYR A 101 -39.12 -34.38 -18.69
N SER A 102 -39.49 -34.66 -19.94
CA SER A 102 -40.41 -33.82 -20.72
C SER A 102 -41.70 -33.56 -19.94
N GLY A 103 -42.10 -32.29 -19.86
CA GLY A 103 -43.22 -31.81 -19.07
C GLY A 103 -42.88 -31.47 -17.61
N THR A 104 -41.61 -31.42 -17.22
CA THR A 104 -41.16 -31.04 -15.86
C THR A 104 -39.96 -30.11 -15.90
N VAL A 105 -39.72 -29.40 -14.79
CA VAL A 105 -38.56 -28.52 -14.64
C VAL A 105 -37.92 -28.64 -13.26
N ALA A 106 -36.69 -28.19 -13.12
CA ALA A 106 -36.04 -28.02 -11.83
C ALA A 106 -35.63 -26.56 -11.62
N TYR A 107 -35.91 -25.99 -10.45
CA TYR A 107 -35.36 -24.68 -10.10
C TYR A 107 -33.83 -24.80 -10.00
N ILE A 108 -33.10 -23.85 -10.56
CA ILE A 108 -31.64 -23.88 -10.58
C ILE A 108 -31.09 -22.47 -10.37
N THR A 109 -30.01 -22.35 -9.59
CA THR A 109 -29.29 -21.08 -9.44
C THR A 109 -28.00 -21.09 -10.25
N THR A 110 -27.43 -19.90 -10.47
CA THR A 110 -26.14 -19.68 -11.11
C THR A 110 -25.06 -20.51 -10.42
N GLY A 111 -24.33 -21.32 -11.18
CA GLY A 111 -23.34 -22.27 -10.66
C GLY A 111 -23.89 -23.60 -10.15
N GLY A 112 -25.22 -23.75 -10.07
CA GLY A 112 -25.87 -25.00 -9.69
C GLY A 112 -25.69 -26.10 -10.75
N PRO A 113 -25.56 -27.38 -10.34
CA PRO A 113 -25.42 -28.49 -11.28
C PRO A 113 -26.71 -28.71 -12.04
N VAL A 114 -26.64 -28.78 -13.37
CA VAL A 114 -27.80 -29.06 -14.22
C VAL A 114 -28.22 -30.52 -14.01
N PRO A 115 -29.47 -30.78 -13.55
CA PRO A 115 -29.95 -32.14 -13.32
C PRO A 115 -29.96 -32.97 -14.61
N GLU A 116 -29.85 -34.29 -14.49
CA GLU A 116 -29.91 -35.19 -15.64
C GLU A 116 -31.23 -35.00 -16.41
N GLY A 117 -31.18 -35.09 -17.74
CA GLY A 117 -32.34 -34.95 -18.62
C GLY A 117 -32.70 -33.51 -19.00
N ALA A 118 -32.33 -32.51 -18.20
CA ALA A 118 -32.42 -31.10 -18.63
C ALA A 118 -31.32 -30.77 -19.65
N ASP A 119 -31.66 -29.98 -20.67
CA ASP A 119 -30.72 -29.61 -21.73
C ASP A 119 -30.70 -28.12 -22.06
N ALA A 120 -31.43 -27.29 -21.31
CA ALA A 120 -31.34 -25.83 -21.33
C ALA A 120 -31.71 -25.24 -19.96
N VAL A 121 -31.35 -23.97 -19.74
CA VAL A 121 -31.84 -23.16 -18.62
C VAL A 121 -32.60 -21.94 -19.15
N VAL A 122 -33.76 -21.66 -18.56
CA VAL A 122 -34.52 -20.42 -18.78
C VAL A 122 -34.33 -19.54 -17.55
N GLN A 123 -33.84 -18.32 -17.72
CA GLN A 123 -33.63 -17.36 -16.63
C GLN A 123 -34.96 -17.01 -15.93
N VAL A 124 -34.91 -16.70 -14.64
CA VAL A 124 -36.10 -16.47 -13.81
C VAL A 124 -36.97 -15.32 -14.34
N GLU A 125 -36.38 -14.32 -14.98
CA GLU A 125 -37.07 -13.17 -15.59
C GLU A 125 -38.01 -13.59 -16.73
N ASP A 126 -37.72 -14.71 -17.39
CA ASP A 126 -38.55 -15.27 -18.46
C ASP A 126 -39.51 -16.36 -17.93
N THR A 127 -39.82 -16.29 -16.64
CA THR A 127 -40.76 -17.20 -15.97
C THR A 127 -41.76 -16.44 -15.10
N GLN A 128 -42.89 -17.08 -14.81
CA GLN A 128 -43.92 -16.53 -13.93
C GLN A 128 -44.38 -17.57 -12.92
N GLN A 129 -44.35 -17.21 -11.64
CA GLN A 129 -44.88 -18.05 -10.57
C GLN A 129 -46.39 -18.19 -10.71
N ILE A 130 -46.87 -19.44 -10.63
CA ILE A 130 -48.30 -19.78 -10.70
C ILE A 130 -48.70 -20.54 -9.43
N GLU A 131 -50.00 -20.63 -9.17
CA GLU A 131 -50.52 -21.32 -7.98
C GLU A 131 -50.05 -22.78 -7.93
N GLU A 132 -49.74 -23.24 -6.71
CA GLU A 132 -49.42 -24.64 -6.47
C GLU A 132 -50.61 -25.53 -6.81
N ASN A 133 -50.35 -26.78 -7.20
CA ASN A 133 -51.46 -27.71 -7.37
C ASN A 133 -52.13 -27.99 -6.00
N PRO A 134 -53.36 -28.56 -5.97
CA PRO A 134 -54.04 -28.91 -4.71
C PRO A 134 -53.28 -29.89 -3.81
N GLU A 135 -52.21 -30.52 -4.31
CA GLU A 135 -51.33 -31.46 -3.62
C GLU A 135 -50.06 -30.78 -3.06
N GLY A 136 -49.92 -29.46 -3.19
CA GLY A 136 -48.79 -28.67 -2.67
C GLY A 136 -47.52 -28.72 -3.53
N MET A 137 -47.60 -29.19 -4.78
CA MET A 137 -46.48 -29.20 -5.72
C MET A 137 -46.31 -27.82 -6.36
N LYS A 138 -45.11 -27.26 -6.23
CA LYS A 138 -44.71 -25.99 -6.86
C LYS A 138 -44.81 -26.08 -8.38
N ARG A 139 -45.29 -25.01 -9.00
CA ARG A 139 -45.43 -24.89 -10.45
C ARG A 139 -44.88 -23.56 -10.94
N ILE A 140 -44.39 -23.55 -12.19
CA ILE A 140 -43.88 -22.37 -12.86
C ILE A 140 -44.37 -22.31 -14.30
N ARG A 141 -44.65 -21.10 -14.79
CA ARG A 141 -44.88 -20.84 -16.21
C ARG A 141 -43.59 -20.38 -16.87
N ILE A 142 -43.15 -21.10 -17.90
CA ILE A 142 -42.06 -20.70 -18.79
C ILE A 142 -42.65 -19.84 -19.92
N LEU A 143 -42.16 -18.61 -20.08
CA LEU A 143 -42.75 -17.62 -20.99
C LEU A 143 -42.15 -17.67 -22.40
N THR A 144 -40.91 -18.12 -22.52
CA THR A 144 -40.13 -18.12 -23.77
C THR A 144 -39.60 -19.52 -24.10
N GLY A 145 -39.42 -19.80 -25.40
CA GLY A 145 -38.79 -21.06 -25.81
C GLY A 145 -37.28 -21.00 -25.58
N ALA A 146 -36.68 -22.12 -25.22
CA ALA A 146 -35.23 -22.28 -25.10
C ALA A 146 -34.66 -23.14 -26.24
N TYR A 147 -33.36 -23.02 -26.50
CA TYR A 147 -32.64 -23.95 -27.38
C TYR A 147 -31.68 -24.81 -26.56
N LYS A 148 -31.38 -26.02 -27.08
CA LYS A 148 -30.46 -26.95 -26.42
C LYS A 148 -29.09 -26.32 -26.17
N GLY A 149 -28.62 -26.40 -24.94
CA GLY A 149 -27.37 -25.82 -24.44
C GLY A 149 -27.47 -24.38 -23.96
N GLN A 150 -28.63 -23.73 -24.09
CA GLN A 150 -28.83 -22.36 -23.62
C GLN A 150 -28.56 -22.24 -22.12
N ASP A 151 -27.77 -21.23 -21.75
CA ASP A 151 -27.42 -20.88 -20.36
C ASP A 151 -26.85 -22.03 -19.52
N ILE A 152 -26.24 -23.02 -20.18
CA ILE A 152 -25.47 -24.09 -19.55
C ILE A 152 -24.00 -23.90 -19.90
N ARG A 153 -23.13 -23.86 -18.90
CA ARG A 153 -21.68 -24.04 -19.04
C ARG A 153 -21.36 -25.53 -19.03
N PRO A 154 -20.94 -26.13 -20.15
CA PRO A 154 -20.52 -27.52 -20.18
C PRO A 154 -19.30 -27.78 -19.29
N VAL A 155 -19.05 -29.05 -18.98
CA VAL A 155 -17.86 -29.46 -18.22
C VAL A 155 -16.59 -28.98 -18.95
N GLY A 156 -15.72 -28.30 -18.21
CA GLY A 156 -14.44 -27.82 -18.72
C GLY A 156 -14.51 -26.64 -19.70
N TYR A 157 -15.62 -25.90 -19.69
CA TYR A 157 -15.82 -24.74 -20.55
C TYR A 157 -14.76 -23.64 -20.31
N ASP A 158 -14.45 -23.33 -19.05
CA ASP A 158 -13.46 -22.30 -18.69
C ASP A 158 -12.05 -22.88 -18.65
N ILE A 159 -11.89 -24.08 -18.09
CA ILE A 159 -10.60 -24.78 -18.01
C ILE A 159 -10.83 -26.25 -18.31
N GLN A 160 -10.17 -26.76 -19.35
CA GLN A 160 -10.19 -28.20 -19.63
C GLN A 160 -9.24 -28.95 -18.71
N LYS A 161 -9.63 -30.17 -18.32
CA LYS A 161 -8.74 -31.08 -17.59
C LYS A 161 -7.44 -31.30 -18.37
N GLY A 162 -6.30 -31.14 -17.69
CA GLY A 162 -4.96 -31.28 -18.26
C GLY A 162 -4.43 -30.04 -19.00
N ALA A 163 -5.25 -29.00 -19.20
CA ALA A 163 -4.81 -27.76 -19.84
C ALA A 163 -3.74 -27.05 -19.00
N VAL A 164 -2.77 -26.43 -19.67
CA VAL A 164 -1.80 -25.54 -19.02
C VAL A 164 -2.52 -24.24 -18.62
N VAL A 165 -2.64 -24.00 -17.32
CA VAL A 165 -3.32 -22.82 -16.77
C VAL A 165 -2.36 -21.64 -16.63
N LEU A 166 -1.14 -21.91 -16.15
CA LEU A 166 -0.05 -20.93 -16.04
C LEU A 166 1.24 -21.53 -16.57
N LYS A 167 2.07 -20.71 -17.22
CA LYS A 167 3.35 -21.13 -17.80
C LYS A 167 4.55 -20.67 -16.97
N SER A 168 5.60 -21.47 -16.94
CA SER A 168 6.90 -21.12 -16.38
C SER A 168 7.41 -19.79 -16.95
N GLY A 169 7.76 -18.83 -16.09
CA GLY A 169 8.20 -17.49 -16.47
C GLY A 169 7.08 -16.45 -16.44
N GLU A 170 5.84 -16.82 -16.11
CA GLU A 170 4.76 -15.87 -15.83
C GLU A 170 4.86 -15.28 -14.43
N ARG A 171 4.58 -13.99 -14.31
CA ARG A 171 4.53 -13.28 -13.03
C ARG A 171 3.18 -13.51 -12.38
N ILE A 172 3.20 -13.92 -11.12
CA ILE A 172 1.99 -14.25 -10.37
C ILE A 172 1.38 -12.96 -9.81
N GLY A 173 0.26 -12.51 -10.37
CA GLY A 173 -0.60 -11.45 -9.85
C GLY A 173 -1.85 -12.01 -9.16
N ALA A 174 -2.83 -11.14 -8.87
CA ALA A 174 -4.04 -11.53 -8.17
C ALA A 174 -4.89 -12.55 -8.95
N ALA A 175 -4.98 -12.40 -10.28
CA ALA A 175 -5.70 -13.33 -11.14
C ALA A 175 -5.01 -14.70 -11.16
N GLU A 176 -3.69 -14.72 -11.25
CA GLU A 176 -2.89 -15.95 -11.25
C GLU A 176 -3.01 -16.68 -9.90
N ILE A 177 -3.04 -15.97 -8.76
CA ILE A 177 -3.36 -16.56 -7.45
C ILE A 177 -4.74 -17.22 -7.44
N GLY A 178 -5.75 -16.55 -8.01
CA GLY A 178 -7.09 -17.12 -8.15
C GLY A 178 -7.11 -18.39 -9.00
N LEU A 179 -6.37 -18.41 -10.10
CA LEU A 179 -6.23 -19.59 -10.96
C LEU A 179 -5.52 -20.74 -10.25
N LEU A 180 -4.44 -20.47 -9.52
CA LEU A 180 -3.73 -21.46 -8.69
C LEU A 180 -4.66 -22.09 -7.65
N ALA A 181 -5.45 -21.28 -6.95
CA ALA A 181 -6.44 -21.76 -5.99
C ALA A 181 -7.53 -22.60 -6.67
N THR A 182 -7.98 -22.18 -7.85
CA THR A 182 -9.00 -22.87 -8.65
C THR A 182 -8.59 -24.29 -9.01
N ILE A 183 -7.29 -24.52 -9.29
CA ILE A 183 -6.75 -25.86 -9.57
C ILE A 183 -6.20 -26.59 -8.33
N GLY A 184 -6.45 -26.07 -7.12
CA GLY A 184 -6.03 -26.70 -5.86
C GLY A 184 -4.54 -26.61 -5.54
N VAL A 185 -3.79 -25.71 -6.19
CA VAL A 185 -2.35 -25.53 -5.93
C VAL A 185 -2.15 -24.58 -4.75
N VAL A 186 -1.69 -25.14 -3.63
CA VAL A 186 -1.41 -24.38 -2.38
C VAL A 186 0.08 -24.15 -2.11
N MET A 187 0.94 -24.91 -2.77
CA MET A 187 2.41 -24.77 -2.74
C MET A 187 2.91 -24.56 -4.16
N VAL A 188 3.60 -23.45 -4.40
CA VAL A 188 3.96 -22.99 -5.75
C VAL A 188 5.47 -22.99 -5.92
N LYS A 189 5.97 -23.58 -7.01
CA LYS A 189 7.40 -23.54 -7.36
C LYS A 189 7.71 -22.27 -8.14
N VAL A 190 8.53 -21.39 -7.58
CA VAL A 190 8.80 -20.03 -8.07
C VAL A 190 10.28 -19.72 -8.03
N TYR A 191 10.72 -18.75 -8.82
CA TYR A 191 12.05 -18.17 -8.67
C TYR A 191 12.08 -17.22 -7.47
N PRO A 192 13.04 -17.36 -6.53
CA PRO A 192 13.13 -16.49 -5.38
C PRO A 192 13.63 -15.10 -5.77
N ILE A 193 13.36 -14.12 -4.91
CA ILE A 193 13.88 -12.76 -5.06
C ILE A 193 15.33 -12.74 -4.54
N PRO A 194 16.29 -12.12 -5.26
CA PRO A 194 17.68 -12.07 -4.82
C PRO A 194 17.86 -11.28 -3.53
N THR A 195 18.89 -11.66 -2.78
CA THR A 195 19.42 -10.91 -1.65
C THR A 195 20.49 -9.93 -2.12
N ILE A 196 20.36 -8.66 -1.72
CA ILE A 196 21.24 -7.57 -2.13
C ILE A 196 21.96 -6.99 -0.91
N ALA A 197 23.29 -6.94 -0.96
CA ALA A 197 24.10 -6.15 -0.03
C ALA A 197 24.32 -4.74 -0.57
N VAL A 198 24.23 -3.73 0.29
CA VAL A 198 24.50 -2.33 -0.07
C VAL A 198 25.53 -1.73 0.89
N LEU A 199 26.55 -1.08 0.33
CA LEU A 199 27.54 -0.29 1.08
C LEU A 199 27.84 1.03 0.36
N SER A 200 28.21 2.05 1.12
CA SER A 200 28.80 3.28 0.60
C SER A 200 30.26 3.39 1.03
N THR A 201 31.10 4.01 0.20
CA THR A 201 32.51 4.27 0.50
C THR A 201 32.84 5.75 0.35
N GLY A 202 33.61 6.30 1.28
CA GLY A 202 34.13 7.66 1.19
C GLY A 202 34.42 8.27 2.56
N ASP A 203 35.62 8.83 2.73
CA ASP A 203 36.01 9.55 3.95
C ASP A 203 35.15 10.81 4.21
N GLU A 204 34.49 11.34 3.17
CA GLU A 204 33.57 12.47 3.28
C GLU A 204 32.20 12.10 3.86
N LEU A 205 31.86 10.81 3.89
CA LEU A 205 30.51 10.35 4.21
C LEU A 205 30.27 10.30 5.71
N VAL A 206 29.12 10.81 6.12
CA VAL A 206 28.58 10.63 7.47
C VAL A 206 27.18 10.02 7.41
N ASP A 207 26.77 9.36 8.49
CA ASP A 207 25.43 8.77 8.56
C ASP A 207 24.34 9.85 8.38
N PRO A 208 23.22 9.56 7.68
CA PRO A 208 22.12 10.51 7.52
C PRO A 208 21.58 11.09 8.83
N ALA A 209 21.68 10.36 9.94
CA ALA A 209 21.29 10.82 11.27
C ALA A 209 22.29 11.81 11.90
N SER A 210 23.41 12.12 11.24
CA SER A 210 24.43 13.03 11.76
C SER A 210 23.90 14.47 11.94
N ASN A 211 24.05 14.97 13.16
CA ASN A 211 23.49 16.25 13.63
C ASN A 211 24.02 17.46 12.85
N SER A 212 25.31 17.49 12.54
CA SER A 212 25.98 18.56 11.82
C SER A 212 27.02 17.99 10.88
N LEU A 213 27.36 18.76 9.84
CA LEU A 213 28.41 18.41 8.91
C LEU A 213 29.69 19.16 9.28
N GLY A 214 30.77 18.42 9.46
CA GLY A 214 32.11 18.99 9.50
C GLY A 214 32.57 19.49 8.14
N ARG A 215 33.73 20.14 8.11
CA ARG A 215 34.35 20.58 6.86
C ARG A 215 34.61 19.36 5.96
N GLY A 216 34.14 19.43 4.72
CA GLY A 216 34.35 18.37 3.74
C GLY A 216 33.50 17.13 3.95
N GLN A 217 32.47 17.20 4.82
CA GLN A 217 31.55 16.08 5.03
C GLN A 217 30.22 16.29 4.30
N ILE A 218 29.64 15.19 3.84
CA ILE A 218 28.29 15.12 3.28
C ILE A 218 27.57 13.87 3.83
N ARG A 219 26.24 13.93 3.90
CA ARG A 219 25.45 12.78 4.36
C ARG A 219 25.40 11.70 3.28
N ASP A 220 25.48 10.44 3.69
CA ASP A 220 25.34 9.29 2.80
C ASP A 220 23.91 9.12 2.30
N THR A 221 23.65 9.72 1.13
CA THR A 221 22.34 9.66 0.47
C THR A 221 22.18 8.41 -0.40
N ASN A 222 23.27 7.91 -0.97
CA ASN A 222 23.22 6.83 -1.95
C ASN A 222 22.80 5.50 -1.31
N ARG A 223 23.34 5.16 -0.14
CA ARG A 223 22.96 3.93 0.55
C ARG A 223 21.47 3.93 0.86
N ALA A 224 20.96 4.97 1.51
CA ALA A 224 19.53 5.09 1.81
C ALA A 224 18.66 4.98 0.54
N MET A 225 19.06 5.64 -0.54
CA MET A 225 18.37 5.59 -1.83
C MET A 225 18.40 4.20 -2.47
N LEU A 226 19.53 3.49 -2.43
CA LEU A 226 19.67 2.13 -2.98
C LEU A 226 18.90 1.10 -2.15
N LEU A 227 18.92 1.22 -0.82
CA LEU A 227 18.12 0.37 0.07
C LEU A 227 16.62 0.53 -0.25
N ALA A 228 16.15 1.77 -0.45
CA ALA A 228 14.77 2.03 -0.84
C ALA A 228 14.45 1.47 -2.25
N ALA A 229 15.33 1.68 -3.23
CA ALA A 229 15.14 1.19 -4.59
C ALA A 229 15.15 -0.34 -4.68
N ALA A 230 16.02 -1.02 -3.91
CA ALA A 230 16.03 -2.47 -3.77
C ALA A 230 14.76 -2.99 -3.09
N THR A 231 14.25 -2.29 -2.07
CA THR A 231 12.98 -2.62 -1.40
C THR A 231 11.81 -2.55 -2.38
N GLN A 232 11.79 -1.54 -3.27
CA GLN A 232 10.76 -1.43 -4.32
C GLN A 232 10.82 -2.58 -5.34
N GLN A 233 11.97 -3.23 -5.51
CA GLN A 233 12.12 -4.47 -6.27
C GLN A 233 11.88 -5.73 -5.40
N GLN A 234 11.32 -5.57 -4.19
CA GLN A 234 10.99 -6.62 -3.23
C GLN A 234 12.20 -7.44 -2.74
N CYS A 235 13.42 -6.95 -2.95
CA CYS A 235 14.64 -7.67 -2.61
C CYS A 235 14.84 -7.81 -1.10
N LYS A 236 15.46 -8.92 -0.69
CA LYS A 236 15.98 -9.05 0.67
C LYS A 236 17.26 -8.22 0.78
N ILE A 237 17.38 -7.41 1.82
CA ILE A 237 18.45 -6.40 1.89
C ILE A 237 19.39 -6.70 3.06
N LEU A 238 20.68 -6.53 2.81
CA LEU A 238 21.74 -6.47 3.82
C LEU A 238 22.40 -5.08 3.75
N ASP A 239 22.12 -4.23 4.73
CA ASP A 239 22.80 -2.95 4.88
C ASP A 239 24.17 -3.18 5.56
N LEU A 240 25.25 -2.88 4.84
CA LEU A 240 26.61 -2.97 5.35
C LEU A 240 27.11 -1.64 5.93
N GLY A 241 26.39 -0.54 5.72
CA GLY A 241 26.76 0.78 6.23
C GLY A 241 27.75 1.55 5.33
N ILE A 242 28.49 2.44 5.98
CA ILE A 242 29.55 3.27 5.38
C ILE A 242 30.89 2.61 5.69
N ALA A 243 31.73 2.43 4.68
CA ALA A 243 33.13 2.07 4.84
C ALA A 243 34.01 3.30 4.60
N CYS A 244 35.00 3.52 5.48
CA CYS A 244 36.05 4.50 5.21
C CYS A 244 36.88 4.09 3.98
N ASP A 245 37.63 5.04 3.40
CA ASP A 245 38.56 4.76 2.30
C ASP A 245 39.85 4.10 2.85
N ASP A 246 39.65 2.93 3.47
CA ASP A 246 40.64 2.05 4.05
C ASP A 246 40.50 0.65 3.43
N LYS A 247 41.63 0.05 3.06
CA LYS A 247 41.61 -1.19 2.29
C LYS A 247 41.15 -2.37 3.15
N GLU A 248 41.61 -2.44 4.38
CA GLU A 248 41.31 -3.52 5.33
C GLU A 248 39.83 -3.49 5.74
N GLU A 249 39.28 -2.29 6.00
CA GLU A 249 37.87 -2.12 6.32
C GLU A 249 36.96 -2.52 5.15
N LEU A 250 37.29 -2.10 3.93
CA LEU A 250 36.53 -2.47 2.75
C LEU A 250 36.62 -3.97 2.44
N GLU A 251 37.81 -4.59 2.62
CA GLU A 251 37.96 -6.05 2.53
C GLU A 251 37.05 -6.78 3.54
N ALA A 252 36.98 -6.32 4.79
CA ALA A 252 36.14 -6.91 5.82
C ALA A 252 34.63 -6.80 5.50
N MET A 253 34.19 -5.68 4.94
CA MET A 253 32.80 -5.49 4.49
C MET A 253 32.44 -6.42 3.32
N LEU A 254 33.36 -6.61 2.36
CA LEU A 254 33.19 -7.58 1.28
C LEU A 254 33.10 -9.01 1.82
N ASP A 255 33.96 -9.37 2.78
CA ASP A 255 33.92 -10.68 3.43
C ASP A 255 32.60 -10.94 4.18
N LYS A 256 32.04 -9.91 4.81
CA LYS A 256 30.71 -9.97 5.44
C LYS A 256 29.61 -10.22 4.41
N ALA A 257 29.65 -9.53 3.27
CA ALA A 257 28.69 -9.74 2.17
C ALA A 257 28.77 -11.18 1.62
N ILE A 258 29.99 -11.66 1.37
CA ILE A 258 30.25 -13.02 0.86
C ILE A 258 29.75 -14.06 1.85
N SER A 259 30.06 -13.91 3.13
CA SER A 259 29.67 -14.85 4.20
C SER A 259 28.16 -14.92 4.38
N ALA A 260 27.47 -13.78 4.25
CA ALA A 260 26.01 -13.69 4.28
C ALA A 260 25.34 -14.39 3.08
N GLY A 261 26.09 -14.71 2.03
CA GLY A 261 25.58 -15.45 0.88
C GLY A 261 24.67 -14.64 -0.02
N VAL A 262 24.89 -13.32 -0.12
CA VAL A 262 24.10 -12.44 -1.01
C VAL A 262 24.27 -12.83 -2.49
N ASP A 263 23.32 -12.41 -3.32
CA ASP A 263 23.36 -12.63 -4.77
C ASP A 263 23.97 -11.44 -5.51
N VAL A 264 23.67 -10.24 -5.01
CA VAL A 264 24.14 -8.97 -5.59
C VAL A 264 24.81 -8.14 -4.50
N LEU A 265 25.93 -7.50 -4.85
CA LEU A 265 26.60 -6.50 -4.04
C LEU A 265 26.57 -5.16 -4.77
N LEU A 266 26.06 -4.12 -4.11
CA LEU A 266 26.05 -2.75 -4.60
C LEU A 266 26.98 -1.91 -3.71
N SER A 267 28.04 -1.36 -4.30
CA SER A 267 28.81 -0.29 -3.67
C SER A 267 28.48 1.05 -4.33
N SER A 268 28.50 2.13 -3.57
CA SER A 268 28.41 3.49 -4.11
C SER A 268 29.58 4.34 -3.63
N GLY A 269 30.24 5.05 -4.55
CA GLY A 269 31.53 5.70 -4.26
C GLY A 269 32.73 4.77 -4.52
N GLY A 270 33.95 5.29 -4.42
CA GLY A 270 35.17 4.46 -4.48
C GLY A 270 35.50 3.84 -5.84
N VAL A 271 34.87 4.28 -6.93
CA VAL A 271 34.90 3.65 -8.27
C VAL A 271 35.33 4.61 -9.40
N SER A 272 35.90 5.76 -9.04
CA SER A 272 36.34 6.79 -9.99
C SER A 272 37.80 6.58 -10.41
N MET A 273 38.60 7.65 -10.42
CA MET A 273 40.04 7.67 -10.71
C MET A 273 40.85 8.19 -9.50
N GLY A 274 40.27 8.15 -8.30
CA GLY A 274 40.94 8.55 -7.07
C GLY A 274 42.04 7.56 -6.68
N ASP A 275 43.06 8.07 -6.01
CA ASP A 275 44.17 7.30 -5.47
C ASP A 275 43.74 6.35 -4.34
N LYS A 276 42.60 6.64 -3.67
CA LYS A 276 41.97 5.81 -2.65
C LYS A 276 40.76 4.99 -3.13
N ASP A 277 40.53 4.89 -4.44
CA ASP A 277 39.40 4.10 -4.99
C ASP A 277 39.70 2.59 -4.94
N PHE A 278 39.60 1.98 -3.76
CA PHE A 278 39.99 0.57 -3.54
C PHE A 278 38.98 -0.45 -4.10
N VAL A 279 37.72 -0.07 -4.34
CA VAL A 279 36.66 -1.00 -4.77
C VAL A 279 37.07 -1.80 -6.00
N LYS A 280 37.63 -1.15 -7.03
CA LYS A 280 38.04 -1.82 -8.27
C LYS A 280 39.12 -2.86 -8.02
N HIS A 281 40.16 -2.49 -7.29
CA HIS A 281 41.27 -3.39 -6.98
C HIS A 281 40.81 -4.61 -6.17
N LEU A 282 39.90 -4.41 -5.21
CA LEU A 282 39.36 -5.50 -4.40
C LEU A 282 38.46 -6.44 -5.21
N LEU A 283 37.67 -5.90 -6.15
CA LEU A 283 36.87 -6.71 -7.08
C LEU A 283 37.75 -7.50 -8.05
N GLU A 284 38.85 -6.93 -8.56
CA GLU A 284 39.83 -7.62 -9.40
C GLU A 284 40.52 -8.76 -8.63
N LYS A 285 40.90 -8.52 -7.38
CA LYS A 285 41.56 -9.53 -6.52
C LYS A 285 40.65 -10.74 -6.25
N ARG A 286 39.33 -10.54 -6.15
CA ARG A 286 38.35 -11.56 -5.71
C ARG A 286 37.51 -12.12 -6.86
N GLY A 287 37.74 -11.67 -8.09
CA GLY A 287 36.76 -11.86 -9.14
C GLY A 287 37.22 -11.44 -10.53
N THR A 288 36.24 -11.15 -11.38
CA THR A 288 36.45 -10.71 -12.76
C THR A 288 35.69 -9.42 -12.99
N ILE A 289 36.39 -8.35 -13.35
CA ILE A 289 35.77 -7.11 -13.84
C ILE A 289 35.50 -7.26 -15.34
N TYR A 290 34.26 -6.98 -15.76
CA TYR A 290 33.87 -7.03 -17.16
C TYR A 290 33.94 -5.66 -17.83
N PHE A 291 33.57 -4.61 -17.09
CA PHE A 291 33.75 -3.22 -17.54
C PHE A 291 33.76 -2.27 -16.34
N ASN A 292 34.32 -1.08 -16.56
CA ASN A 292 34.37 0.01 -15.56
C ASN A 292 34.00 1.39 -16.15
N ARG A 293 33.62 1.45 -17.43
CA ARG A 293 33.26 2.67 -18.15
C ARG A 293 32.17 2.40 -19.18
N VAL A 294 31.10 3.19 -19.10
CA VAL A 294 29.98 3.15 -20.05
C VAL A 294 29.76 4.54 -20.66
N CYS A 295 29.49 4.57 -21.95
CA CYS A 295 29.23 5.76 -22.76
C CYS A 295 27.81 6.28 -22.49
N MET A 296 27.62 6.85 -21.30
CA MET A 296 26.32 7.36 -20.85
C MET A 296 26.46 8.63 -20.01
N LYS A 297 25.36 9.38 -19.97
CA LYS A 297 25.18 10.55 -19.12
C LYS A 297 23.82 10.50 -18.43
N PRO A 298 23.75 10.65 -17.09
CA PRO A 298 24.86 10.50 -16.13
C PRO A 298 25.33 9.04 -16.06
N GLY A 299 26.39 8.72 -15.30
CA GLY A 299 26.72 7.30 -15.00
C GLY A 299 28.02 6.70 -15.57
N LYS A 300 28.86 7.48 -16.26
CA LYS A 300 30.09 6.98 -16.93
C LYS A 300 30.92 5.94 -16.14
N PRO A 301 31.26 6.11 -14.85
CA PRO A 301 32.22 5.23 -14.16
C PRO A 301 31.57 4.01 -13.49
N ILE A 302 30.41 3.53 -13.95
CA ILE A 302 29.84 2.28 -13.44
C ILE A 302 30.79 1.10 -13.71
N THR A 303 31.00 0.29 -12.68
CA THR A 303 31.79 -0.95 -12.74
C THR A 303 30.90 -2.16 -12.52
N PHE A 304 31.09 -3.21 -13.30
CA PHE A 304 30.44 -4.50 -13.12
C PHE A 304 31.48 -5.63 -13.04
N ALA A 305 31.33 -6.47 -12.03
CA ALA A 305 32.21 -7.58 -11.75
C ALA A 305 31.46 -8.81 -11.21
N THR A 306 32.10 -9.97 -11.27
CA THR A 306 31.67 -11.17 -10.53
C THR A 306 32.70 -11.52 -9.48
N ILE A 307 32.26 -11.73 -8.24
CA ILE A 307 33.10 -12.30 -7.17
C ILE A 307 32.87 -13.81 -7.14
N ASN A 308 33.95 -14.59 -7.20
CA ASN A 308 33.85 -16.06 -7.12
C ASN A 308 33.90 -16.49 -5.65
N VAL A 309 32.85 -17.17 -5.19
CA VAL A 309 32.81 -17.74 -3.83
C VAL A 309 33.09 -19.23 -3.94
N ALA A 310 34.24 -19.64 -3.40
CA ALA A 310 34.67 -21.03 -3.41
C ALA A 310 33.62 -21.94 -2.76
N SER A 311 33.45 -23.13 -3.33
CA SER A 311 32.58 -24.15 -2.74
C SER A 311 33.13 -24.56 -1.37
N THR A 312 32.22 -24.70 -0.40
CA THR A 312 32.51 -25.30 0.91
C THR A 312 31.74 -26.61 1.03
N ALA A 313 32.05 -27.44 2.04
CA ALA A 313 31.31 -28.67 2.31
C ALA A 313 29.78 -28.46 2.48
N THR A 314 29.35 -27.22 2.73
CA THR A 314 27.95 -26.85 2.99
C THR A 314 27.33 -25.94 1.92
N ARG A 315 28.10 -25.45 0.93
CA ARG A 315 27.60 -24.55 -0.12
C ARG A 315 28.26 -24.82 -1.49
N PRO A 316 27.48 -24.93 -2.57
CA PRO A 316 28.03 -25.02 -3.92
C PRO A 316 28.76 -23.72 -4.30
N GLU A 317 29.60 -23.80 -5.33
CA GLU A 317 30.22 -22.62 -5.92
C GLU A 317 29.14 -21.60 -6.34
N LYS A 318 29.30 -20.35 -5.91
CA LYS A 318 28.36 -19.27 -6.18
C LYS A 318 29.11 -18.05 -6.69
N LYS A 319 28.52 -17.35 -7.66
CA LYS A 319 29.00 -16.04 -8.10
C LYS A 319 28.13 -14.95 -7.49
N ILE A 320 28.78 -13.95 -6.89
CA ILE A 320 28.12 -12.72 -6.46
C ILE A 320 28.30 -11.68 -7.56
N LEU A 321 27.21 -11.07 -8.00
CA LEU A 321 27.22 -10.01 -9.01
C LEU A 321 27.48 -8.67 -8.31
N ALA A 322 28.60 -8.03 -8.61
CA ALA A 322 29.03 -6.82 -7.94
C ALA A 322 28.94 -5.60 -8.86
N PHE A 323 28.25 -4.55 -8.40
CA PHE A 323 28.17 -3.26 -9.07
C PHE A 323 28.87 -2.18 -8.25
N GLY A 324 29.88 -1.58 -8.86
CA GLY A 324 30.48 -0.35 -8.39
C GLY A 324 29.75 0.85 -8.99
N LEU A 325 28.80 1.41 -8.24
CA LEU A 325 27.96 2.51 -8.68
C LEU A 325 28.66 3.88 -8.47
N PRO A 326 28.48 4.84 -9.37
CA PRO A 326 29.11 6.16 -9.23
C PRO A 326 28.66 6.89 -7.96
N GLY A 327 29.56 7.64 -7.31
CA GLY A 327 29.25 8.38 -6.07
C GLY A 327 28.24 9.54 -6.24
N ASN A 328 28.14 10.12 -7.44
CA ASN A 328 27.14 11.16 -7.71
C ASN A 328 25.70 10.61 -7.64
N PRO A 329 24.78 11.17 -6.83
CA PRO A 329 23.49 10.53 -6.55
C PRO A 329 22.62 10.20 -7.76
N VAL A 330 22.49 11.12 -8.72
CA VAL A 330 21.71 10.83 -9.93
C VAL A 330 22.36 9.73 -10.76
N SER A 331 23.70 9.75 -10.86
CA SER A 331 24.44 8.72 -11.58
C SER A 331 24.23 7.35 -10.93
N CYS A 332 24.27 7.28 -9.60
CA CYS A 332 24.03 6.07 -8.82
C CYS A 332 22.66 5.46 -9.16
N LEU A 333 21.58 6.25 -9.01
CA LEU A 333 20.22 5.76 -9.22
C LEU A 333 19.93 5.40 -10.69
N VAL A 334 20.42 6.20 -11.64
CA VAL A 334 20.29 5.89 -13.08
C VAL A 334 21.01 4.59 -13.42
N CYS A 335 22.22 4.37 -12.90
CA CYS A 335 22.96 3.12 -13.11
C CYS A 335 22.26 1.92 -12.46
N PHE A 336 21.68 2.10 -11.26
CA PHE A 336 20.87 1.08 -10.62
C PHE A 336 19.69 0.66 -11.51
N HIS A 337 18.94 1.63 -12.04
CA HIS A 337 17.81 1.35 -12.95
C HIS A 337 18.23 0.65 -14.24
N LEU A 338 19.32 1.10 -14.87
CA LEU A 338 19.72 0.58 -16.18
C LEU A 338 20.45 -0.75 -16.12
N MET A 339 21.18 -1.04 -15.03
CA MET A 339 22.07 -2.20 -14.96
C MET A 339 21.71 -3.16 -13.83
N ALA A 340 21.41 -2.66 -12.62
CA ALA A 340 21.12 -3.53 -11.48
C ALA A 340 19.70 -4.11 -11.54
N ILE A 341 18.68 -3.34 -11.93
CA ILE A 341 17.29 -3.84 -12.04
C ILE A 341 17.18 -5.00 -13.05
N PRO A 342 17.76 -4.93 -14.27
CA PRO A 342 17.75 -6.07 -15.17
C PRO A 342 18.39 -7.33 -14.57
N VAL A 343 19.47 -7.20 -13.80
CA VAL A 343 20.06 -8.34 -13.08
C VAL A 343 19.12 -8.90 -12.04
N ILE A 344 18.56 -8.04 -11.19
CA ILE A 344 17.64 -8.43 -10.14
C ILE A 344 16.46 -9.22 -10.72
N ARG A 345 15.88 -8.72 -11.81
CA ARG A 345 14.78 -9.37 -12.52
C ARG A 345 15.20 -10.67 -13.18
N CYS A 346 16.38 -10.74 -13.78
CA CYS A 346 16.91 -11.96 -14.39
C CYS A 346 17.16 -13.05 -13.33
N LEU A 347 17.79 -12.70 -12.20
CA LEU A 347 17.95 -13.58 -11.03
C LEU A 347 16.59 -14.12 -10.55
N ALA A 348 15.59 -13.24 -10.48
CA ALA A 348 14.22 -13.56 -10.09
C ALA A 348 13.37 -14.24 -11.19
N GLY A 349 13.96 -14.67 -12.31
CA GLY A 349 13.30 -15.48 -13.32
C GLY A 349 12.47 -14.74 -14.37
N TRP A 350 12.54 -13.40 -14.43
CA TRP A 350 11.77 -12.62 -15.42
C TRP A 350 12.20 -12.94 -16.85
N ARG A 351 11.21 -13.23 -17.72
CA ARG A 351 11.46 -13.50 -19.15
C ARG A 351 12.02 -12.29 -19.90
N ASP A 352 11.50 -11.10 -19.63
CA ASP A 352 12.08 -9.83 -20.11
C ASP A 352 12.47 -8.97 -18.91
N PRO A 353 13.75 -9.02 -18.49
CA PRO A 353 14.21 -8.32 -17.30
C PRO A 353 14.41 -6.82 -17.51
N ARG A 354 14.36 -6.33 -18.75
CA ARG A 354 14.66 -4.93 -19.07
C ARG A 354 13.55 -3.99 -18.57
N LEU A 355 13.89 -2.70 -18.45
CA LEU A 355 12.88 -1.68 -18.20
C LEU A 355 11.98 -1.53 -19.42
N ARG A 356 10.70 -1.31 -19.18
CA ARG A 356 9.72 -1.12 -20.25
C ARG A 356 9.99 0.21 -20.95
N ARG A 357 10.03 0.16 -22.28
CA ARG A 357 10.16 1.34 -23.14
C ARG A 357 8.81 1.75 -23.67
N VAL A 358 8.56 3.06 -23.68
CA VAL A 358 7.43 3.68 -24.39
C VAL A 358 7.96 4.79 -25.28
N GLN A 359 7.19 5.20 -26.28
CA GLN A 359 7.50 6.43 -27.00
C GLN A 359 6.80 7.60 -26.32
N ALA A 360 7.49 8.73 -26.19
CA ALA A 360 6.92 9.96 -25.63
C ALA A 360 7.34 11.18 -26.46
N ARG A 361 6.45 12.17 -26.61
CA ARG A 361 6.77 13.47 -27.21
C ARG A 361 7.39 14.40 -26.17
N ILE A 362 8.55 14.97 -26.46
CA ILE A 362 9.14 15.98 -25.56
C ILE A 362 8.35 17.28 -25.64
N SER A 363 7.97 17.85 -24.50
CA SER A 363 7.20 19.11 -24.45
C SER A 363 8.06 20.36 -24.73
N GLU A 364 9.36 20.24 -24.59
CA GLU A 364 10.32 21.34 -24.66
C GLU A 364 11.56 20.92 -25.46
N PRO A 365 12.24 21.86 -26.15
CA PRO A 365 13.45 21.55 -26.89
C PRO A 365 14.60 21.09 -25.99
N ARG A 366 15.44 20.19 -26.49
CA ARG A 366 16.55 19.58 -25.74
C ARG A 366 17.85 19.58 -26.51
N THR A 367 18.88 20.18 -25.93
CA THR A 367 20.25 20.12 -26.46
C THR A 367 20.87 18.77 -26.15
N LEU A 368 21.31 18.06 -27.18
CA LEU A 368 21.97 16.77 -27.02
C LEU A 368 23.40 16.90 -26.48
N ASP A 369 23.86 15.87 -25.79
CA ASP A 369 25.27 15.78 -25.39
C ASP A 369 26.10 15.32 -26.60
N PRO A 370 27.22 15.99 -26.91
CA PRO A 370 27.98 15.74 -28.14
C PRO A 370 28.58 14.33 -28.21
N LEU A 371 28.83 13.69 -27.06
CA LEU A 371 29.66 12.49 -26.97
C LEU A 371 28.92 11.27 -26.44
N ARG A 372 27.88 11.44 -25.64
CA ARG A 372 27.26 10.34 -24.88
C ARG A 372 25.76 10.37 -24.99
N SER A 373 25.14 9.21 -25.03
CA SER A 373 23.69 9.10 -24.86
C SER A 373 23.30 9.59 -23.46
N GLU A 374 22.28 10.44 -23.40
CA GLU A 374 21.76 10.99 -22.14
C GLU A 374 20.49 10.26 -21.72
N TYR A 375 20.45 9.82 -20.47
CA TYR A 375 19.28 9.31 -19.77
C TYR A 375 18.67 10.46 -18.98
N HIS A 376 17.84 11.22 -19.69
CA HIS A 376 17.28 12.48 -19.22
C HIS A 376 16.06 12.22 -18.34
N ARG A 377 16.04 12.77 -17.12
CA ARG A 377 14.93 12.54 -16.20
C ARG A 377 13.72 13.35 -16.64
N ALA A 378 12.58 12.67 -16.76
CA ALA A 378 11.34 13.27 -17.16
C ALA A 378 10.17 12.77 -16.32
N ILE A 379 9.14 13.62 -16.26
CA ILE A 379 7.80 13.26 -15.87
C ILE A 379 7.04 13.04 -17.17
N ILE A 380 6.63 11.80 -17.42
CA ILE A 380 5.73 11.48 -18.52
C ILE A 380 4.31 11.31 -18.01
N HIS A 381 3.34 11.69 -18.83
CA HIS A 381 1.92 11.47 -18.58
C HIS A 381 1.19 11.25 -19.92
N TRP A 382 0.00 10.67 -19.84
CA TRP A 382 -0.84 10.45 -21.02
C TRP A 382 -1.68 11.68 -21.33
N GLU A 383 -1.73 12.09 -22.58
CA GLU A 383 -2.62 13.14 -23.09
C GLU A 383 -3.52 12.61 -24.20
N GLN A 384 -4.74 13.16 -24.32
CA GLN A 384 -5.67 12.82 -25.42
C GLN A 384 -5.22 13.38 -26.77
N ASP A 385 -4.46 14.48 -26.75
CA ASP A 385 -3.68 14.96 -27.89
C ASP A 385 -2.29 15.28 -27.39
N ASN A 386 -1.29 14.50 -27.82
CA ASN A 386 0.11 14.68 -27.44
C ASN A 386 0.82 15.83 -28.21
N GLY A 387 0.06 16.67 -28.91
CA GLY A 387 0.56 17.72 -29.80
C GLY A 387 0.70 17.27 -31.26
N SER A 388 0.08 16.14 -31.64
CA SER A 388 0.05 15.66 -33.02
C SER A 388 -1.34 15.32 -33.57
N GLY A 389 -2.40 15.65 -32.82
CA GLY A 389 -3.77 15.28 -33.12
C GLY A 389 -4.13 13.86 -32.70
N TYR A 390 -3.26 13.17 -31.96
CA TYR A 390 -3.45 11.79 -31.51
C TYR A 390 -3.08 11.63 -30.04
N PRO A 391 -3.73 10.70 -29.30
CA PRO A 391 -3.40 10.47 -27.90
C PRO A 391 -2.02 9.81 -27.76
N GLY A 392 -1.33 10.09 -26.66
CA GLY A 392 -0.05 9.46 -26.36
C GLY A 392 0.68 10.09 -25.18
N PHE A 393 1.87 9.57 -24.88
CA PHE A 393 2.71 10.10 -23.81
C PHE A 393 3.37 11.42 -24.21
N VAL A 394 3.31 12.39 -23.31
CA VAL A 394 4.09 13.63 -23.34
C VAL A 394 5.10 13.59 -22.20
N ALA A 395 6.30 14.10 -22.45
CA ALA A 395 7.43 14.10 -21.53
C ALA A 395 7.87 15.52 -21.18
N VAL A 396 7.83 15.85 -19.89
CA VAL A 396 8.30 17.12 -19.33
C VAL A 396 9.62 16.90 -18.60
N SER A 397 10.61 17.75 -18.85
CA SER A 397 11.91 17.66 -18.17
C SER A 397 11.78 17.99 -16.68
N THR A 398 12.58 17.35 -15.83
CA THR A 398 12.71 17.74 -14.42
C THR A 398 13.65 18.93 -14.19
N GLY A 399 14.00 19.66 -15.26
CA GLY A 399 14.85 20.86 -15.23
C GLY A 399 16.33 20.53 -15.30
N HIS A 400 17.16 21.17 -14.46
CA HIS A 400 18.62 20.99 -14.51
C HIS A 400 19.06 19.55 -14.25
N GLN A 401 19.79 18.97 -15.21
CA GLN A 401 20.15 17.56 -15.25
C GLN A 401 21.55 17.20 -14.70
N VAL A 402 22.18 18.09 -13.93
CA VAL A 402 23.52 17.82 -13.35
C VAL A 402 23.49 16.56 -12.48
N SER A 403 24.52 15.72 -12.58
CA SER A 403 24.56 14.38 -11.96
C SER A 403 24.61 14.36 -10.43
N SER A 404 25.04 15.45 -9.81
CA SER A 404 25.02 15.61 -8.35
C SER A 404 23.66 16.08 -7.83
N ARG A 405 22.79 16.61 -8.70
CA ARG A 405 21.51 17.22 -8.33
C ARG A 405 20.39 16.18 -8.25
N LEU A 406 20.28 15.52 -7.09
CA LEU A 406 19.27 14.50 -6.84
C LEU A 406 17.82 15.00 -7.04
N LEU A 407 17.57 16.30 -6.88
CA LEU A 407 16.26 16.92 -7.18
C LEU A 407 15.75 16.66 -8.60
N SER A 408 16.62 16.35 -9.56
CA SER A 408 16.20 15.95 -10.91
C SER A 408 15.54 14.56 -10.98
N MET A 409 15.72 13.71 -9.97
CA MET A 409 15.03 12.42 -9.85
C MET A 409 13.67 12.56 -9.14
N LYS A 410 13.42 13.67 -8.44
CA LYS A 410 12.14 13.89 -7.73
C LYS A 410 11.00 13.88 -8.75
N SER A 411 10.02 13.02 -8.52
CA SER A 411 8.85 12.79 -9.39
C SER A 411 9.16 12.26 -10.79
N ALA A 412 10.44 12.03 -11.14
CA ALA A 412 10.79 11.42 -12.41
C ALA A 412 10.23 9.99 -12.46
N ASN A 413 9.37 9.73 -13.43
CA ASN A 413 8.77 8.41 -13.66
C ASN A 413 9.33 7.75 -14.93
N ALA A 414 10.14 8.49 -15.71
CA ALA A 414 10.85 7.95 -16.85
C ALA A 414 12.26 8.54 -17.04
N LEU A 415 13.09 7.80 -17.77
CA LEU A 415 14.36 8.26 -18.35
C LEU A 415 14.22 8.32 -19.88
N LEU A 416 14.28 9.51 -20.46
CA LEU A 416 14.32 9.66 -21.92
C LEU A 416 15.68 9.22 -22.44
N GLU A 417 15.69 8.36 -23.45
CA GLU A 417 16.90 7.90 -24.14
C GLU A 417 17.24 8.90 -25.25
N LEU A 418 18.02 9.92 -24.91
CA LEU A 418 18.48 10.93 -25.87
C LEU A 418 19.81 10.49 -26.49
N PRO A 419 19.92 10.45 -27.83
CA PRO A 419 21.14 10.02 -28.50
C PRO A 419 22.27 11.06 -28.32
N ALA A 420 23.52 10.62 -28.50
CA ALA A 420 24.65 11.54 -28.62
C ALA A 420 24.53 12.38 -29.91
N GLY A 421 24.92 13.65 -29.84
CA GLY A 421 25.01 14.53 -31.00
C GLY A 421 25.08 16.02 -30.66
N ASN A 422 25.28 16.85 -31.69
CA ASN A 422 25.42 18.31 -31.55
C ASN A 422 24.13 19.06 -31.89
N LYS A 423 23.00 18.36 -31.98
CA LYS A 423 21.71 18.91 -32.43
C LYS A 423 20.84 19.30 -31.22
N ILE A 424 19.92 20.23 -31.46
CA ILE A 424 18.79 20.50 -30.56
C ILE A 424 17.61 19.67 -31.08
N LEU A 425 17.06 18.81 -30.24
CA LEU A 425 15.78 18.15 -30.51
C LEU A 425 14.66 19.18 -30.28
N PRO A 426 13.82 19.50 -31.27
CA PRO A 426 12.72 20.44 -31.09
C PRO A 426 11.60 19.85 -30.21
N ALA A 427 10.81 20.71 -29.57
CA ALA A 427 9.57 20.29 -28.92
C ALA A 427 8.66 19.53 -29.90
N GLY A 428 7.94 18.55 -29.39
CA GLY A 428 7.11 17.63 -30.17
C GLY A 428 7.88 16.42 -30.75
N THR A 429 9.21 16.37 -30.65
CA THR A 429 9.98 15.20 -31.13
C THR A 429 9.65 13.94 -30.33
N MET A 430 9.41 12.82 -31.02
CA MET A 430 9.25 11.51 -30.40
C MET A 430 10.61 10.98 -29.94
N VAL A 431 10.69 10.53 -28.69
CA VAL A 431 11.86 9.86 -28.12
C VAL A 431 11.43 8.59 -27.37
N LEU A 432 12.36 7.65 -27.19
CA LEU A 432 12.15 6.52 -26.30
C LEU A 432 12.28 6.97 -24.85
N ALA A 433 11.39 6.45 -24.00
CA ALA A 433 11.35 6.70 -22.57
C ALA A 433 11.31 5.37 -21.82
N LEU A 434 12.28 5.16 -20.94
CA LEU A 434 12.35 4.01 -20.03
C LEU A 434 11.53 4.31 -18.79
N LEU A 435 10.52 3.50 -18.52
CA LEU A 435 9.71 3.62 -17.31
C LEU A 435 10.50 3.17 -16.09
N ILE A 436 10.59 4.04 -15.09
CA ILE A 436 11.30 3.77 -13.82
C ILE A 436 10.38 3.75 -12.60
N SER A 437 9.10 4.07 -12.76
CA SER A 437 8.05 3.88 -11.75
C SER A 437 6.85 3.14 -12.33
N ASP A 438 5.93 2.71 -11.46
CA ASP A 438 4.65 2.15 -11.88
C ASP A 438 3.83 3.22 -12.63
N VAL A 439 3.26 2.84 -13.77
CA VAL A 439 2.43 3.71 -14.60
C VAL A 439 0.95 3.62 -14.24
N SER A 440 0.55 2.58 -13.51
CA SER A 440 -0.84 2.42 -13.04
C SER A 440 -1.24 3.49 -12.01
N SER A 441 -0.26 4.13 -11.38
CA SER A 441 -0.44 5.24 -10.43
C SER A 441 -0.22 6.62 -11.05
N MET A 442 -0.13 6.73 -12.38
CA MET A 442 0.06 8.04 -13.04
C MET A 442 -1.18 8.93 -12.88
N PRO A 443 -1.02 10.19 -12.46
CA PRO A 443 -2.12 11.14 -12.45
C PRO A 443 -2.58 11.40 -13.89
N VAL A 444 -3.86 11.19 -14.17
CA VAL A 444 -4.50 11.63 -15.40
C VAL A 444 -4.70 13.14 -15.30
N PHE A 445 -3.88 13.92 -16.00
CA PHE A 445 -4.10 15.35 -16.10
C PHE A 445 -5.29 15.60 -17.03
N GLN A 446 -6.43 15.99 -16.45
CA GLN A 446 -7.49 16.65 -17.22
C GLN A 446 -6.99 18.05 -17.58
N THR A 447 -6.75 18.29 -18.86
CA THR A 447 -6.56 19.64 -19.41
C THR A 447 -7.88 20.41 -19.28
N SER A 448 -8.07 21.14 -18.19
CA SER A 448 -9.14 22.13 -18.07
C SER A 448 -8.71 23.40 -18.81
N VAL A 449 -9.48 23.73 -19.85
CA VAL A 449 -9.42 24.98 -20.60
C VAL A 449 -9.67 26.18 -19.65
N SER A 450 -8.89 27.23 -19.87
CA SER A 450 -8.81 28.51 -19.16
C SER A 450 -10.11 29.31 -19.04
N MET A 451 -10.27 30.05 -17.93
CA MET A 451 -10.83 31.42 -17.93
C MET A 451 -10.37 32.22 -16.70
N GLU A 452 -9.85 33.43 -16.92
CA GLU A 452 -9.46 34.43 -15.92
C GLU A 452 -10.68 35.10 -15.25
N HIS A 453 -10.56 35.54 -13.99
CA HIS A 453 -10.79 36.95 -13.59
C HIS A 453 -10.47 37.22 -12.09
N VAL A 454 -9.37 37.97 -11.87
CA VAL A 454 -9.19 39.21 -11.08
C VAL A 454 -10.19 39.55 -9.96
N LEU A 455 -9.67 39.81 -8.74
CA LEU A 455 -9.75 41.08 -7.94
C LEU A 455 -9.37 40.77 -6.48
N SER A 456 -8.14 41.06 -6.05
CA SER A 456 -7.67 42.31 -5.42
C SER A 456 -8.12 42.48 -3.96
N GLY A 457 -7.17 42.69 -3.05
CA GLY A 457 -7.49 43.18 -1.71
C GLY A 457 -6.33 43.09 -0.71
N GLN A 458 -5.56 44.18 -0.64
CA GLN A 458 -4.47 44.44 0.30
C GLN A 458 -4.93 44.46 1.77
N GLY A 459 -4.00 44.31 2.72
CA GLY A 459 -4.23 44.76 4.10
C GLY A 459 -3.27 44.21 5.14
N ALA A 460 -2.29 45.01 5.54
CA ALA A 460 -1.21 44.66 6.47
C ALA A 460 -1.60 44.75 7.97
N SER A 461 -0.96 43.88 8.78
CA SER A 461 -0.24 44.14 10.04
C SER A 461 -0.78 45.12 11.11
N ALA A 462 -0.98 44.62 12.34
CA ALA A 462 -0.40 45.10 13.63
C ALA A 462 -1.07 44.31 14.78
N LYS A 463 -0.39 43.51 15.64
CA LYS A 463 0.58 43.78 16.73
C LYS A 463 0.02 44.46 18.00
N TYR A 464 0.10 43.69 19.12
CA TYR A 464 0.43 44.07 20.52
C TYR A 464 -0.65 44.89 21.30
N GLU A 465 -0.91 44.80 22.62
CA GLU A 465 -0.29 44.16 23.80
C GLU A 465 -1.24 44.33 25.04
N ASN A 466 -1.07 43.47 26.07
CA ASN A 466 -1.21 43.66 27.54
C ASN A 466 -2.49 44.33 28.14
N ILE A 467 -3.03 43.92 29.31
CA ILE A 467 -2.51 44.13 30.68
C ILE A 467 -3.37 43.32 31.71
N PHE A 468 -2.69 42.82 32.75
CA PHE A 468 -3.09 42.43 34.13
C PHE A 468 -4.49 42.90 34.64
N ASN A 469 -5.24 42.16 35.48
CA ASN A 469 -4.94 41.93 36.90
C ASN A 469 -6.01 41.06 37.62
N ASN A 470 -5.63 40.59 38.81
CA ASN A 470 -6.43 40.17 39.97
C ASN A 470 -6.95 38.73 40.10
N SER A 471 -6.18 38.00 40.91
CA SER A 471 -6.52 36.91 41.81
C SER A 471 -7.71 37.21 42.75
N GLN A 472 -8.67 36.29 42.76
CA GLN A 472 -9.41 35.87 43.95
C GLN A 472 -9.41 34.34 43.98
N GLU A 473 -8.90 33.78 45.07
CA GLU A 473 -8.88 32.34 45.34
C GLU A 473 -10.30 31.86 45.65
N GLU A 474 -10.95 31.27 44.65
CA GLU A 474 -12.04 30.32 44.88
C GLU A 474 -11.41 28.93 45.08
N HIS A 475 -11.84 28.23 46.12
CA HIS A 475 -11.51 26.82 46.32
C HIS A 475 -12.17 26.01 45.18
N ILE A 476 -11.45 25.84 44.06
CA ILE A 476 -11.93 25.08 42.91
C ILE A 476 -12.01 23.61 43.31
N ASP A 477 -13.23 23.06 43.34
CA ASP A 477 -13.47 21.63 43.36
C ASP A 477 -12.82 21.03 42.11
N THR A 478 -11.67 20.39 42.30
CA THR A 478 -10.83 19.85 41.21
C THR A 478 -11.34 18.49 40.71
N SER A 479 -12.41 17.94 41.28
CA SER A 479 -12.96 16.64 40.91
C SER A 479 -13.69 16.67 39.56
N VAL A 480 -13.51 15.64 38.71
CA VAL A 480 -14.22 15.50 37.42
C VAL A 480 -15.70 15.18 37.64
N LYS A 481 -16.60 16.06 37.20
CA LYS A 481 -18.04 15.87 37.29
C LYS A 481 -18.53 15.04 36.12
N VAL A 482 -19.06 13.85 36.41
CA VAL A 482 -19.58 12.92 35.40
C VAL A 482 -21.10 12.83 35.51
N ALA A 483 -21.81 12.87 34.39
CA ALA A 483 -23.24 12.55 34.33
C ALA A 483 -23.48 11.33 33.45
N ILE A 484 -24.46 10.50 33.83
CA ILE A 484 -24.81 9.27 33.10
C ILE A 484 -26.28 9.31 32.70
N LEU A 485 -26.54 9.22 31.40
CA LEU A 485 -27.89 9.19 30.83
C LEU A 485 -28.20 7.77 30.33
N THR A 486 -29.19 7.11 30.89
CA THR A 486 -29.72 5.87 30.32
C THR A 486 -30.84 6.22 29.35
N VAL A 487 -30.68 5.84 28.08
CA VAL A 487 -31.68 6.05 27.02
C VAL A 487 -32.36 4.70 26.76
N SER A 488 -33.61 4.58 27.21
CA SER A 488 -34.41 3.37 27.00
C SER A 488 -35.88 3.63 27.30
N ASP A 489 -36.75 3.39 26.32
CA ASP A 489 -38.21 3.43 26.51
C ASP A 489 -38.68 2.45 27.59
N THR A 490 -38.09 1.27 27.67
CA THR A 490 -38.46 0.23 28.65
C THR A 490 -38.12 0.62 30.07
N VAL A 491 -36.98 1.28 30.29
CA VAL A 491 -36.57 1.73 31.62
C VAL A 491 -37.33 3.00 32.01
N ALA A 492 -37.47 3.96 31.08
CA ALA A 492 -38.17 5.23 31.33
C ALA A 492 -39.66 5.02 31.67
N SER A 493 -40.30 4.01 31.08
CA SER A 493 -41.69 3.63 31.40
C SER A 493 -41.84 2.80 32.69
N GLY A 494 -40.73 2.42 33.34
CA GLY A 494 -40.74 1.55 34.51
C GLY A 494 -41.00 0.07 34.21
N ALA A 495 -41.03 -0.33 32.92
CA ALA A 495 -41.29 -1.69 32.48
C ALA A 495 -40.09 -2.64 32.61
N GLY A 496 -38.89 -2.13 32.90
CA GLY A 496 -37.69 -2.93 33.14
C GLY A 496 -36.62 -2.18 33.94
N PRO A 497 -35.70 -2.90 34.62
CA PRO A 497 -34.67 -2.29 35.45
C PRO A 497 -33.54 -1.70 34.61
N ASP A 498 -33.02 -0.53 35.02
CA ASP A 498 -31.77 -0.01 34.48
C ASP A 498 -30.60 -0.89 34.96
N ARG A 499 -29.89 -1.51 34.03
CA ARG A 499 -28.66 -2.27 34.31
C ARG A 499 -27.41 -1.59 33.79
N SER A 500 -27.54 -0.70 32.82
CA SER A 500 -26.41 -0.10 32.10
C SER A 500 -25.96 1.20 32.76
N GLY A 501 -26.90 2.01 33.26
CA GLY A 501 -26.61 3.20 34.07
C GLY A 501 -25.82 2.86 35.34
N PRO A 502 -26.32 1.96 36.21
CA PRO A 502 -25.59 1.54 37.42
C PRO A 502 -24.23 0.91 37.11
N ARG A 503 -24.11 0.20 35.98
CA ARG A 503 -22.83 -0.38 35.54
C ARG A 503 -21.83 0.71 35.14
N ALA A 504 -22.26 1.73 34.38
CA ALA A 504 -21.42 2.89 34.08
C ALA A 504 -20.97 3.61 35.36
N VAL A 505 -21.87 3.81 36.34
CA VAL A 505 -21.54 4.40 37.64
C VAL A 505 -20.46 3.58 38.36
N SER A 506 -20.64 2.26 38.42
CA SER A 506 -19.69 1.35 39.07
C SER A 506 -18.31 1.43 38.43
N VAL A 507 -18.22 1.49 37.10
CA VAL A 507 -16.94 1.54 36.38
C VAL A 507 -16.26 2.90 36.60
N ILE A 508 -17.00 4.01 36.49
CA ILE A 508 -16.47 5.36 36.77
C ILE A 508 -15.94 5.46 38.21
N ASN A 509 -16.70 4.96 39.19
CA ASN A 509 -16.27 4.98 40.59
C ASN A 509 -15.00 4.14 40.80
N SER A 510 -14.92 2.96 40.18
CA SER A 510 -13.72 2.10 40.25
C SER A 510 -12.47 2.73 39.62
N MET A 511 -12.66 3.73 38.75
CA MET A 511 -11.60 4.42 38.02
C MET A 511 -11.47 5.89 38.42
N SER A 512 -12.14 6.31 39.49
CA SER A 512 -12.24 7.71 39.93
C SER A 512 -10.86 8.36 40.09
N GLU A 513 -9.94 7.68 40.77
CA GLU A 513 -8.56 8.16 40.96
C GLU A 513 -7.83 8.39 39.63
N LYS A 514 -7.98 7.48 38.67
CA LYS A 514 -7.35 7.58 37.34
C LYS A 514 -7.95 8.69 36.48
N LEU A 515 -9.22 9.02 36.71
CA LEU A 515 -9.94 10.12 36.04
C LEU A 515 -9.84 11.45 36.81
N GLY A 516 -8.85 11.62 37.69
CA GLY A 516 -8.65 12.88 38.40
C GLY A 516 -9.70 13.13 39.48
N GLY A 517 -10.10 12.08 40.22
CA GLY A 517 -11.12 12.14 41.26
C GLY A 517 -12.54 12.22 40.71
N ALA A 518 -12.82 11.55 39.59
CA ALA A 518 -14.13 11.63 38.95
C ALA A 518 -15.27 11.19 39.87
N ARG A 519 -16.32 12.00 39.94
CA ARG A 519 -17.53 11.74 40.72
C ARG A 519 -18.74 11.80 39.81
N VAL A 520 -19.57 10.77 39.86
CA VAL A 520 -20.88 10.83 39.22
C VAL A 520 -21.75 11.80 40.02
N VAL A 521 -22.15 12.91 39.40
CA VAL A 521 -22.94 13.97 40.03
C VAL A 521 -24.41 13.91 39.67
N ALA A 522 -24.75 13.27 38.56
CA ALA A 522 -26.12 13.10 38.09
C ALA A 522 -26.29 11.79 37.32
N THR A 523 -27.44 11.15 37.49
CA THR A 523 -27.91 10.03 36.67
C THR A 523 -29.37 10.26 36.33
N GLU A 524 -29.75 10.04 35.08
CA GLU A 524 -31.13 10.22 34.62
C GLU A 524 -31.47 9.13 33.60
N VAL A 525 -32.75 8.78 33.53
CA VAL A 525 -33.29 7.86 32.51
C VAL A 525 -34.27 8.63 31.65
N VAL A 526 -34.15 8.53 30.33
CA VAL A 526 -35.03 9.20 29.37
C VAL A 526 -35.55 8.24 28.30
N HIS A 527 -36.68 8.61 27.71
CA HIS A 527 -37.23 7.96 26.53
C HIS A 527 -36.32 8.12 25.30
N ASP A 528 -36.39 7.16 24.39
CA ASP A 528 -35.66 7.09 23.12
C ASP A 528 -36.23 8.10 22.10
N THR A 529 -36.14 9.38 22.46
CA THR A 529 -36.69 10.49 21.68
C THR A 529 -35.72 11.67 21.71
N VAL A 530 -35.60 12.33 20.55
CA VAL A 530 -34.60 13.39 20.35
C VAL A 530 -34.72 14.50 21.39
N ASP A 531 -35.94 14.94 21.72
CA ASP A 531 -36.17 16.07 22.62
C ASP A 531 -35.75 15.77 24.06
N HIS A 532 -36.08 14.58 24.59
CA HIS A 532 -35.71 14.20 25.95
C HIS A 532 -34.20 14.01 26.10
N ILE A 533 -33.56 13.36 25.13
CA ILE A 533 -32.10 13.16 25.12
C ILE A 533 -31.40 14.52 25.02
N ARG A 534 -31.81 15.37 24.07
CA ARG A 534 -31.23 16.69 23.85
C ARG A 534 -31.37 17.59 25.08
N GLY A 535 -32.55 17.58 25.70
CA GLY A 535 -32.81 18.36 26.91
C GLY A 535 -31.90 17.99 28.08
N ALA A 536 -31.65 16.69 28.29
CA ALA A 536 -30.72 16.22 29.31
C ALA A 536 -29.26 16.60 29.00
N LEU A 537 -28.82 16.39 27.76
CA LEU A 537 -27.45 16.73 27.33
C LEU A 537 -27.16 18.22 27.46
N GLN A 538 -28.06 19.08 26.97
CA GLN A 538 -27.90 20.54 27.04
C GLN A 538 -27.94 21.06 28.48
N ARG A 539 -28.85 20.53 29.31
CA ARG A 539 -28.92 20.89 30.72
C ARG A 539 -27.61 20.61 31.44
N TRP A 540 -27.08 19.40 31.27
CA TRP A 540 -25.83 19.01 31.92
C TRP A 540 -24.60 19.72 31.36
N SER A 541 -24.53 19.97 30.06
CA SER A 541 -23.37 20.65 29.46
C SER A 541 -23.39 22.17 29.67
N ASP A 542 -24.56 22.80 29.51
CA ASP A 542 -24.65 24.25 29.40
C ASP A 542 -24.95 24.91 30.75
N HIS A 543 -25.78 24.26 31.58
CA HIS A 543 -26.20 24.80 32.87
C HIS A 543 -25.44 24.18 34.04
N ASP A 544 -25.41 22.85 34.14
CA ASP A 544 -24.77 22.17 35.29
C ASP A 544 -23.25 22.05 35.15
N LYS A 545 -22.72 22.37 33.95
CA LYS A 545 -21.30 22.41 33.61
C LYS A 545 -20.55 21.13 34.02
N VAL A 546 -21.12 19.96 33.68
CA VAL A 546 -20.43 18.68 33.89
C VAL A 546 -19.28 18.53 32.91
N ASP A 547 -18.23 17.80 33.29
CA ASP A 547 -17.04 17.62 32.47
C ASP A 547 -17.20 16.47 31.46
N LEU A 548 -17.92 15.42 31.83
CA LEU A 548 -18.15 14.22 31.03
C LEU A 548 -19.62 13.78 31.10
N ILE A 549 -20.25 13.57 29.94
CA ILE A 549 -21.55 12.92 29.83
C ILE A 549 -21.38 11.59 29.10
N LEU A 550 -21.83 10.51 29.73
CA LEU A 550 -21.93 9.19 29.12
C LEU A 550 -23.39 8.84 28.93
N THR A 551 -23.80 8.58 27.69
CA THR A 551 -25.15 8.04 27.43
C THR A 551 -25.06 6.54 27.19
N THR A 552 -26.08 5.77 27.58
CA THR A 552 -26.14 4.32 27.31
C THR A 552 -27.45 3.98 26.59
N GLY A 553 -27.39 3.12 25.57
CA GLY A 553 -28.57 2.75 24.77
C GLY A 553 -28.82 3.64 23.56
N GLY A 554 -29.81 3.30 22.73
CA GLY A 554 -30.25 4.13 21.61
C GLY A 554 -29.25 4.30 20.44
N THR A 555 -28.20 3.46 20.34
CA THR A 555 -27.13 3.58 19.34
C THR A 555 -27.20 2.55 18.20
N GLY A 556 -28.18 1.66 18.19
CA GLY A 556 -28.36 0.61 17.18
C GLY A 556 -29.11 1.09 15.93
N PHE A 557 -29.64 0.15 15.14
CA PHE A 557 -30.40 0.45 13.91
C PHE A 557 -31.93 0.41 14.11
N ALA A 558 -32.42 0.18 15.33
CA ALA A 558 -33.86 0.12 15.55
C ALA A 558 -34.50 1.49 15.29
N PRO A 559 -35.76 1.57 14.83
CA PRO A 559 -36.43 2.85 14.56
C PRO A 559 -36.51 3.80 15.77
N ARG A 560 -36.34 3.26 16.98
CA ARG A 560 -36.31 4.02 18.24
C ARG A 560 -34.90 4.43 18.65
N ASP A 561 -33.84 3.84 18.09
CA ASP A 561 -32.46 4.19 18.41
C ASP A 561 -32.12 5.57 17.80
N VAL A 562 -32.23 6.64 18.58
CA VAL A 562 -32.03 8.03 18.10
C VAL A 562 -30.98 8.82 18.88
N ASN A 563 -30.18 8.15 19.71
CA ASN A 563 -29.19 8.79 20.58
C ASN A 563 -28.08 9.53 19.77
N PRO A 564 -27.55 9.00 18.66
CA PRO A 564 -26.63 9.75 17.80
C PRO A 564 -27.28 10.97 17.13
N GLU A 565 -28.52 10.84 16.66
CA GLU A 565 -29.31 11.91 16.05
C GLU A 565 -29.60 13.05 17.03
N ALA A 566 -29.79 12.72 18.31
CA ALA A 566 -29.95 13.71 19.37
C ALA A 566 -28.62 14.38 19.76
N THR A 567 -27.53 13.61 19.75
CA THR A 567 -26.21 14.05 20.24
C THR A 567 -25.46 14.90 19.21
N LYS A 568 -25.33 14.46 17.95
CA LYS A 568 -24.49 15.12 16.94
C LYS A 568 -24.81 16.60 16.72
N PRO A 569 -26.09 17.04 16.61
CA PRO A 569 -26.40 18.45 16.39
C PRO A 569 -26.04 19.37 17.56
N LEU A 570 -25.73 18.81 18.74
CA LEU A 570 -25.34 19.58 19.91
C LEU A 570 -23.83 19.81 20.02
N LEU A 571 -23.02 19.08 19.26
CA LEU A 571 -21.57 19.11 19.38
C LEU A 571 -21.00 20.33 18.67
N ASP A 572 -20.15 21.09 19.37
CA ASP A 572 -19.35 22.16 18.75
C ASP A 572 -18.20 21.57 17.93
N LYS A 573 -17.67 20.42 18.38
CA LYS A 573 -16.61 19.66 17.70
C LYS A 573 -16.82 18.17 17.86
N GLU A 574 -16.82 17.44 16.75
CA GLU A 574 -16.88 15.97 16.79
C GLU A 574 -15.51 15.37 17.19
N ALA A 575 -15.56 14.24 17.90
CA ALA A 575 -14.40 13.44 18.30
C ALA A 575 -14.50 12.02 17.73
N PRO A 576 -14.48 11.85 16.39
CA PRO A 576 -14.72 10.55 15.75
C PRO A 576 -13.69 9.47 16.14
N GLY A 577 -12.47 9.87 16.51
CA GLY A 577 -11.43 8.94 16.96
C GLY A 577 -11.83 8.15 18.21
N LEU A 578 -12.62 8.73 19.14
CA LEU A 578 -13.11 8.01 20.32
C LEU A 578 -14.10 6.91 19.91
N VAL A 579 -15.00 7.21 18.97
CA VAL A 579 -15.97 6.25 18.43
C VAL A 579 -15.27 5.12 17.67
N GLN A 580 -14.30 5.46 16.80
CA GLN A 580 -13.55 4.47 16.04
C GLN A 580 -12.76 3.53 16.96
N PHE A 581 -12.16 4.07 18.02
CA PHE A 581 -11.42 3.26 18.99
C PHE A 581 -12.35 2.35 19.80
N MET A 582 -13.49 2.87 20.30
CA MET A 582 -14.52 2.05 20.95
C MET A 582 -14.99 0.91 20.05
N LEU A 583 -15.24 1.20 18.76
CA LEU A 583 -15.67 0.19 17.79
C LEU A 583 -14.59 -0.87 17.56
N GLN A 584 -13.33 -0.46 17.40
CA GLN A 584 -12.20 -1.38 17.21
C GLN A 584 -12.05 -2.33 18.41
N GLU A 585 -12.16 -1.83 19.63
CA GLU A 585 -12.08 -2.66 20.84
C GLU A 585 -13.30 -3.57 20.99
N SER A 586 -14.51 -3.05 20.71
CA SER A 586 -15.75 -3.84 20.76
C SER A 586 -15.76 -4.99 19.74
N LEU A 587 -15.19 -4.80 18.55
CA LEU A 587 -15.09 -5.83 17.51
C LEU A 587 -14.21 -7.03 17.90
N LYS A 588 -13.31 -6.87 18.88
CA LYS A 588 -12.54 -7.99 19.44
C LYS A 588 -13.42 -8.94 20.26
N VAL A 589 -14.53 -8.44 20.80
CA VAL A 589 -15.44 -9.18 21.68
C VAL A 589 -16.66 -9.67 20.91
N THR A 590 -17.33 -8.80 20.15
CA THR A 590 -18.51 -9.17 19.37
C THR A 590 -18.51 -8.58 17.96
N LYS A 591 -18.75 -9.45 16.97
CA LYS A 591 -18.83 -9.05 15.56
C LYS A 591 -20.01 -8.13 15.27
N THR A 592 -21.08 -8.19 16.07
CA THR A 592 -22.27 -7.34 15.90
C THR A 592 -22.04 -5.89 16.33
N ALA A 593 -20.90 -5.57 16.95
CA ALA A 593 -20.55 -4.20 17.34
C ALA A 593 -20.48 -3.24 16.12
N VAL A 594 -20.24 -3.77 14.92
CA VAL A 594 -20.25 -3.02 13.65
C VAL A 594 -21.55 -2.26 13.39
N LEU A 595 -22.65 -2.66 14.03
CA LEU A 595 -23.97 -2.04 13.87
C LEU A 595 -24.18 -0.82 14.79
N SER A 596 -23.20 -0.44 15.60
CA SER A 596 -23.30 0.75 16.46
C SER A 596 -23.09 2.02 15.66
N ARG A 597 -23.98 3.01 15.86
CA ARG A 597 -23.92 4.35 15.26
C ARG A 597 -23.51 5.42 16.26
N ALA A 598 -22.81 5.05 17.34
CA ALA A 598 -22.42 5.96 18.41
C ALA A 598 -21.78 7.27 17.92
N ALA A 599 -22.02 8.37 18.64
CA ALA A 599 -21.35 9.64 18.43
C ALA A 599 -20.55 10.04 19.69
N ALA A 600 -19.48 10.81 19.47
CA ALA A 600 -18.72 11.44 20.55
C ALA A 600 -18.22 12.81 20.11
N GLY A 601 -18.14 13.75 21.04
CA GLY A 601 -17.61 15.08 20.78
C GLY A 601 -17.77 16.04 21.94
N ILE A 602 -17.48 17.30 21.68
CA ILE A 602 -17.37 18.36 22.69
C ILE A 602 -18.50 19.35 22.49
N ARG A 603 -19.14 19.74 23.60
CA ARG A 603 -20.06 20.88 23.69
C ARG A 603 -19.60 21.78 24.83
N GLY A 604 -19.22 23.01 24.52
CA GLY A 604 -18.59 23.92 25.47
C GLY A 604 -17.32 23.31 26.06
N SER A 605 -17.34 23.06 27.37
CA SER A 605 -16.28 22.39 28.13
C SER A 605 -16.60 20.94 28.48
N THR A 606 -17.66 20.37 27.91
CA THR A 606 -18.17 19.03 28.25
C THR A 606 -17.87 18.04 27.12
N LEU A 607 -17.29 16.90 27.48
CA LEU A 607 -17.14 15.75 26.58
C LEU A 607 -18.40 14.89 26.65
N ILE A 608 -18.99 14.56 25.50
CA ILE A 608 -20.18 13.70 25.39
C ILE A 608 -19.81 12.45 24.60
N ILE A 609 -20.14 11.27 25.12
CA ILE A 609 -19.85 9.97 24.48
C ILE A 609 -21.09 9.07 24.56
N ASN A 610 -21.56 8.58 23.40
CA ASN A 610 -22.63 7.58 23.35
C ASN A 610 -22.06 6.17 23.48
N MET A 611 -22.53 5.43 24.48
CA MET A 611 -22.16 4.05 24.76
C MET A 611 -23.27 3.06 24.32
N PRO A 612 -22.92 1.80 24.04
CA PRO A 612 -23.91 0.75 23.78
C PRO A 612 -24.91 0.56 24.95
N GLY A 613 -26.07 -0.03 24.66
CA GLY A 613 -27.10 -0.30 25.68
C GLY A 613 -26.84 -1.53 26.55
N ASN A 614 -25.85 -2.36 26.22
CA ASN A 614 -25.52 -3.57 26.98
C ASN A 614 -24.55 -3.25 28.13
N PRO A 615 -24.84 -3.64 29.40
CA PRO A 615 -23.98 -3.32 30.55
C PRO A 615 -22.53 -3.78 30.42
N ASN A 616 -22.27 -4.94 29.80
CA ASN A 616 -20.90 -5.43 29.61
C ASN A 616 -20.16 -4.58 28.57
N ALA A 617 -20.82 -4.27 27.45
CA ALA A 617 -20.26 -3.41 26.41
C ALA A 617 -19.98 -1.99 26.91
N VAL A 618 -20.79 -1.46 27.83
CA VAL A 618 -20.51 -0.17 28.49
C VAL A 618 -19.20 -0.21 29.28
N ALA A 619 -18.98 -1.28 30.05
CA ALA A 619 -17.75 -1.44 30.82
C ALA A 619 -16.52 -1.58 29.91
N GLU A 620 -16.63 -2.42 28.87
CA GLU A 620 -15.57 -2.66 27.89
C GLU A 620 -15.18 -1.37 27.14
N CYS A 621 -16.17 -0.61 26.65
CA CYS A 621 -15.92 0.66 25.96
C CYS A 621 -15.28 1.71 26.88
N LEU A 622 -15.73 1.78 28.14
CA LEU A 622 -15.18 2.74 29.08
C LEU A 622 -13.75 2.38 29.49
N GLU A 623 -13.48 1.09 29.75
CA GLU A 623 -12.14 0.56 30.01
C GLU A 623 -11.19 0.81 28.84
N ALA A 624 -11.64 0.59 27.62
CA ALA A 624 -10.88 0.86 26.40
C ALA A 624 -10.44 2.32 26.34
N LEU A 625 -11.34 3.27 26.60
CA LEU A 625 -11.02 4.69 26.45
C LEU A 625 -10.20 5.28 27.60
N MET A 626 -10.00 4.53 28.70
CA MET A 626 -9.28 5.01 29.88
C MET A 626 -7.91 5.62 29.65
N PRO A 627 -7.06 5.15 28.71
CA PRO A 627 -5.77 5.79 28.45
C PRO A 627 -5.89 7.21 27.90
N ALA A 628 -7.01 7.54 27.24
CA ALA A 628 -7.22 8.83 26.57
C ALA A 628 -8.08 9.82 27.38
N LEU A 629 -9.07 9.32 28.14
CA LEU A 629 -10.03 10.16 28.88
C LEU A 629 -9.37 11.18 29.84
N PRO A 630 -8.41 10.81 30.70
CA PRO A 630 -7.81 11.75 31.66
C PRO A 630 -7.10 12.91 30.96
N HIS A 631 -6.50 12.69 29.79
CA HIS A 631 -5.85 13.73 29.02
C HIS A 631 -6.89 14.64 28.33
N ALA A 632 -7.92 14.05 27.72
CA ALA A 632 -9.01 14.81 27.09
C ALA A 632 -9.73 15.74 28.07
N LEU A 633 -10.05 15.27 29.27
CA LEU A 633 -10.75 16.06 30.29
C LEU A 633 -9.88 17.19 30.87
N ARG A 634 -8.56 16.97 31.03
CA ARG A 634 -7.63 18.03 31.45
C ARG A 634 -7.46 19.12 30.39
N GLN A 635 -7.40 18.75 29.12
CA GLN A 635 -7.37 19.72 28.02
C GLN A 635 -8.63 20.60 27.99
N LEU A 636 -9.80 20.01 28.22
CA LEU A 636 -11.08 20.74 28.25
C LEU A 636 -11.20 21.71 29.44
N ARG A 637 -10.54 21.40 30.57
CA ARG A 637 -10.45 22.27 31.76
C ARG A 637 -9.46 23.42 31.62
N GLY A 638 -8.78 23.55 30.47
CA GLY A 638 -7.82 24.62 30.21
C GLY A 638 -6.45 24.41 30.87
N ASP A 639 -6.17 23.21 31.39
CA ASP A 639 -4.91 22.89 32.05
C ASP A 639 -3.82 22.64 30.99
N LYS A 640 -3.20 23.73 30.50
CA LYS A 640 -2.10 23.69 29.53
C LYS A 640 -0.78 23.17 30.11
N LYS A 641 -0.78 22.63 31.34
CA LYS A 641 0.41 22.22 32.11
C LYS A 641 0.48 20.72 32.35
N GLU A 642 0.53 19.90 31.31
CA GLU A 642 1.29 18.65 31.43
C GLU A 642 2.77 18.90 31.13
N LYS A 643 3.49 19.36 32.17
CA LYS A 643 4.93 19.13 32.27
C LYS A 643 5.13 17.65 32.56
N HIS A 644 5.10 16.81 31.54
CA HIS A 644 5.74 15.49 31.64
C HIS A 644 7.23 15.71 32.00
N PRO A 645 7.90 14.82 32.76
CA PRO A 645 9.33 14.97 33.11
C PRO A 645 10.29 15.02 31.91
N ARG A 646 9.77 14.91 30.68
CA ARG A 646 10.46 15.02 29.39
C ARG A 646 9.99 16.20 28.53
N HIS A 647 9.07 17.05 29.03
CA HIS A 647 8.54 18.19 28.28
C HIS A 647 9.48 19.40 28.40
N VAL A 648 10.36 19.54 27.42
CA VAL A 648 11.13 20.78 27.16
C VAL A 648 10.27 21.67 26.24
N PRO A 649 10.22 23.02 26.41
CA PRO A 649 9.43 23.92 25.56
C PRO A 649 9.71 23.70 24.06
N HIS A 650 8.73 23.91 23.17
CA HIS A 650 8.86 23.59 21.73
C HIS A 650 10.06 24.24 21.00
N GLY A 651 10.57 25.37 21.50
CA GLY A 651 11.80 25.99 20.97
C GLY A 651 13.09 25.23 21.34
N ASP A 652 13.04 24.47 22.44
CA ASP A 652 14.17 23.78 23.07
C ASP A 652 14.01 22.24 23.10
N SER A 653 12.85 21.71 22.69
CA SER A 653 12.58 20.27 22.66
C SER A 653 13.32 19.58 21.52
N LYS A 654 14.13 18.54 21.84
CA LYS A 654 14.65 17.62 20.83
C LYS A 654 13.48 16.87 20.19
N PRO A 655 13.35 16.82 18.85
CA PRO A 655 12.14 16.31 18.23
C PRO A 655 11.98 14.80 18.47
N ALA A 656 10.73 14.37 18.71
CA ALA A 656 10.40 13.00 19.09
C ALA A 656 9.98 12.12 17.90
N ASP A 657 9.68 12.70 16.74
CA ASP A 657 9.56 11.97 15.49
C ASP A 657 10.96 11.80 14.90
N VAL A 658 11.36 10.57 14.56
CA VAL A 658 12.66 10.30 13.91
C VAL A 658 12.79 11.14 12.63
N TRP A 659 11.66 11.39 11.95
CA TRP A 659 11.61 12.28 10.80
C TRP A 659 11.78 13.76 11.20
N GLU A 660 11.01 14.27 12.16
CA GLU A 660 11.12 15.66 12.62
C GLU A 660 12.49 15.95 13.29
N ALA A 661 13.10 14.95 13.92
CA ALA A 661 14.44 15.00 14.49
C ALA A 661 15.48 15.09 13.38
N SER A 662 15.40 14.20 12.39
CA SER A 662 16.27 14.22 11.22
C SER A 662 16.12 15.53 10.43
N TYR A 663 14.89 16.01 10.23
CA TYR A 663 14.59 17.23 9.49
C TYR A 663 15.06 18.50 10.22
N MET A 664 14.79 18.62 11.52
CA MET A 664 15.24 19.77 12.32
C MET A 664 16.77 19.76 12.51
N MET A 665 17.41 18.59 12.57
CA MET A 665 18.87 18.45 12.53
C MET A 665 19.46 18.89 11.19
N ALA A 666 18.83 18.51 10.08
CA ALA A 666 19.27 18.94 8.75
C ALA A 666 19.09 20.45 8.50
N SER A 667 18.13 21.08 9.18
CA SER A 667 17.71 22.47 8.93
C SER A 667 18.37 23.52 9.84
N LYS A 668 19.16 23.14 10.85
CA LYS A 668 19.88 24.09 11.72
C LYS A 668 21.15 24.61 11.03
N GLU A 669 21.15 25.87 10.61
CA GLU A 669 22.36 26.58 10.17
C GLU A 669 23.34 26.77 11.33
N SER A 670 24.62 26.49 11.08
CA SER A 670 25.71 26.74 12.02
C SER A 670 25.96 28.24 12.19
N ARG A 671 25.24 28.88 13.12
CA ARG A 671 25.72 30.10 13.77
C ARG A 671 26.27 29.70 15.13
N ASP A 672 27.58 29.52 15.19
CA ASP A 672 28.45 30.08 16.22
C ASP A 672 29.88 29.61 15.99
N CYS A 673 30.62 30.47 15.27
CA CYS A 673 32.06 30.49 15.29
C CYS A 673 32.44 31.54 16.34
N SER A 674 32.72 31.14 17.59
CA SER A 674 33.40 32.02 18.54
C SER A 674 34.88 31.62 18.61
N CYS A 675 35.68 32.32 17.83
CA CYS A 675 37.11 32.41 18.06
C CYS A 675 37.36 33.21 19.34
N THR A 676 37.95 32.59 20.37
CA THR A 676 38.82 33.26 21.36
C THR A 676 39.71 32.22 22.04
N HIS A 677 40.84 31.88 21.43
CA HIS A 677 42.21 32.25 21.83
C HIS A 677 43.24 31.38 21.11
#